data_AF-A0A409WGK1-F1
#
_entry.id   AF-A0A409WGK1-F1
#
_cell.length_a   1.000
_cell.length_b   1.000
_cell.length_c   1.000
_cell.angle_alpha   90.00
_cell.angle_beta   90.00
_cell.angle_gamma   90.00
#
_symmetry.space_group_name_H-M   'P 1'
#
loop_
_entity.id
_entity.type
_entity.pdbx_description
1 polymer ?
#
loop_
_entity_poly.entity_id
_entity_poly.type
_entity_poly.pdbx_seq_one_letter_code
_entity_poly.pdbx_strand_id
1 'polypeptide(L)'
;MLHKVDPKEYDVVLMQEPHIDHLGNTRANAGWRVVYPTGHRDNPKLTRAVTLISSKIDTNDWTPETLVSQDVVLTRLKASDRIINIYNIYNDCKHDNSMRVVTADVWERRAGDGGVEIEGGVEGERREEEWIWAGDFNRHHPMWDADTNQHLFTRANLRAAQKLINSLLAFDLRMILPKGVPTLEALATKNKTRVDNVFCSKELEDRIIRCKVREADRVGKTDHFPISTEIDLMTSTKDEQPTHNFRLTDWEAFREELKRRLKDIPGPREFRRGELEACIQARIALEAVIGDTIGKVVPKSKAVPWKKRWWTRDLGELQKETRRMGRKLTRARKKGRNEERIAKLERRFKKARNRYTQAIKDEKRRHWEEWLEELDDKEVWIAGKMVGSGGSDGGKTRVPTLRKEEGREAVTNEEKGKVFFEAFFPKRTAPPARGTDARRKEKWKYTPTTNEEIDEVIRSLKPYKKSRRDTAPNCVFVKARDLVVPYLGPIFRATNTLAFYPADWKVTETPILRKPGRGDYTVPGAYRPIVLAHGMARILNMCKTRSLTENAERHGLLPENHFGGRAGRTTMDSVQLLVKTVMDAWRKRDVASALFLDVKGAFPSVAIDVLLEDMERKGVPKGHVEWVRRRNEGRRTKLIFDDFTTEEFEVDDGLDQGDAQSLILYLIYNADLPAMTNKKDKVTVLAFVDDVGILATGNNFNETHRRITKTMDERTGVRSWARSHNCSFGMEKFQLVDFSRKKTIDDDGLKIDLPRPELKLRGLTIKPSRQAKFLGLILDQELRWKEQNTRVITKAAYWTAQLQRLAKHKAGVNHKNLRRLFISTALPRITYGIEVFDPPRRGRARTFRSALEKKLDSVIGRIAVTIVGGLRTSPRDVAMAHANLDPAKTVIERVYARAAVRLATLPKTHPLYPHVSRVSKRGVKRYPSPLHLLMRHFDIPVTAIEKIKPHEKLVWDSNRVRVEDAMERGEAIEREENRRGQRQDLYTDGSMTEGGVAGAAVWMKWGREQSRRAARIGDQEENTVYEAELMGLVLGMEMAIEKKFKGAINIGLDNQAVLATIRSRRPRFAQQIWKRFEKLVKLYLKRDRENTVLLRWVPGHEGVEGNERADEAAKEATEDRRGRGEDDEEETTASGDDEEEVPVSKAATRQRLMKSITERRKDEWKRSKRYEKITKFDPTLPSRNFSKLTN
;
A
#
# COMPACT_ATOMS: atom_id res chain seq x y z
N MET A 1 -2.90 -0.88 -35.57
CA MET A 1 -2.97 0.58 -35.78
C MET A 1 -2.32 1.35 -34.62
N LEU A 2 -2.80 1.21 -33.39
CA LEU A 2 -2.34 1.88 -32.15
C LEU A 2 -0.83 2.03 -31.95
N HIS A 3 -0.02 1.04 -32.36
CA HIS A 3 1.43 1.14 -32.22
C HIS A 3 2.09 2.13 -33.19
N LYS A 4 1.40 2.63 -34.22
CA LYS A 4 1.94 3.64 -35.13
C LYS A 4 1.46 5.05 -34.83
N VAL A 5 0.50 5.21 -33.91
CA VAL A 5 -0.06 6.50 -33.60
C VAL A 5 0.76 7.11 -32.46
N ASP A 6 1.62 8.05 -32.84
CA ASP A 6 2.48 8.78 -31.92
C ASP A 6 1.75 10.05 -31.47
N PRO A 7 1.53 10.25 -30.16
CA PRO A 7 0.91 11.48 -29.64
C PRO A 7 1.80 12.72 -29.79
N LYS A 8 3.00 12.58 -30.38
CA LYS A 8 3.76 13.70 -30.94
C LYS A 8 3.36 14.10 -32.35
N GLU A 9 2.78 13.20 -33.12
CA GLU A 9 2.38 13.43 -34.51
C GLU A 9 0.87 13.69 -34.66
N TYR A 10 0.04 13.19 -33.74
CA TYR A 10 -1.42 13.28 -33.80
C TYR A 10 -1.99 13.70 -32.45
N ASP A 11 -2.99 14.58 -32.47
CA ASP A 11 -3.66 15.08 -31.26
C ASP A 11 -4.93 14.29 -30.92
N VAL A 12 -5.69 13.89 -31.94
CA VAL A 12 -6.93 13.11 -31.81
C VAL A 12 -6.91 11.93 -32.77
N VAL A 13 -7.39 10.76 -32.31
CA VAL A 13 -7.51 9.54 -33.13
C VAL A 13 -8.91 8.99 -33.00
N LEU A 14 -9.62 8.92 -34.12
CA LEU A 14 -10.94 8.30 -34.20
C LEU A 14 -10.76 6.86 -34.67
N MET A 15 -11.29 5.89 -33.92
CA MET A 15 -11.14 4.47 -34.22
C MET A 15 -12.49 3.77 -34.23
N GLN A 16 -12.80 3.17 -35.37
CA GLN A 16 -13.95 2.29 -35.54
C GLN A 16 -13.51 0.82 -35.42
N GLU A 17 -14.42 -0.01 -34.92
CA GLU A 17 -14.22 -1.41 -34.58
C GLU A 17 -12.92 -1.69 -33.81
N PRO A 18 -12.70 -0.99 -32.68
CA PRO A 18 -11.47 -1.16 -31.90
C PRO A 18 -11.38 -2.59 -31.36
N HIS A 19 -10.16 -3.12 -31.26
CA HIS A 19 -9.95 -4.39 -30.57
C HIS A 19 -10.21 -4.22 -29.07
N ILE A 20 -11.32 -4.77 -28.59
CA ILE A 20 -11.66 -4.87 -27.17
C ILE A 20 -11.15 -6.22 -26.63
N ASP A 21 -10.31 -6.18 -25.62
CA ASP A 21 -9.72 -7.39 -25.06
C ASP A 21 -10.63 -8.11 -24.05
N HIS A 22 -10.16 -9.24 -23.52
CA HIS A 22 -10.88 -10.05 -22.53
C HIS A 22 -11.17 -9.32 -21.20
N LEU A 23 -10.55 -8.17 -20.95
CA LEU A 23 -10.82 -7.32 -19.79
C LEU A 23 -11.78 -6.18 -20.14
N GLY A 24 -12.31 -6.16 -21.36
CA GLY A 24 -13.22 -5.13 -21.84
C GLY A 24 -12.52 -3.83 -22.23
N ASN A 25 -11.21 -3.80 -22.48
CA ASN A 25 -10.51 -2.53 -22.80
C ASN A 25 -9.85 -2.57 -24.19
N THR A 26 -9.80 -1.40 -24.84
CA THR A 26 -8.82 -1.13 -25.92
C THR A 26 -7.43 -0.84 -25.34
N ARG A 27 -6.35 -0.99 -26.12
CA ARG A 27 -4.97 -0.84 -25.62
C ARG A 27 -4.29 0.44 -26.11
N ALA A 28 -3.98 1.36 -25.21
CA ALA A 28 -3.28 2.61 -25.47
C ALA A 28 -1.97 2.72 -24.65
N ASN A 29 -1.12 3.70 -24.95
CA ASN A 29 0.05 4.02 -24.15
C ASN A 29 -0.21 5.26 -23.27
N ALA A 30 0.71 5.54 -22.34
CA ALA A 30 0.50 6.50 -21.25
C ALA A 30 0.37 7.97 -21.66
N GLY A 31 0.42 8.32 -22.93
CA GLY A 31 -0.02 9.66 -23.32
C GLY A 31 -1.00 9.70 -24.48
N TRP A 32 -1.80 8.65 -24.53
CA TRP A 32 -3.18 8.75 -24.98
C TRP A 32 -4.11 8.69 -23.78
N ARG A 33 -5.24 9.39 -23.89
CA ARG A 33 -6.41 9.29 -23.01
C ARG A 33 -7.52 8.65 -23.83
N VAL A 34 -8.07 7.53 -23.34
CA VAL A 34 -9.07 6.77 -24.08
C VAL A 34 -10.47 7.26 -23.70
N VAL A 35 -11.28 7.59 -24.69
CA VAL A 35 -12.70 7.94 -24.57
C VAL A 35 -13.52 6.80 -25.14
N TYR A 36 -14.26 6.12 -24.27
CA TYR A 36 -15.21 5.08 -24.63
C TYR A 36 -16.61 5.67 -24.81
N PRO A 37 -17.47 5.05 -25.64
CA PRO A 37 -18.86 5.47 -25.79
C PRO A 37 -19.67 5.10 -24.55
N THR A 38 -20.84 5.73 -24.42
CA THR A 38 -21.78 5.45 -23.33
C THR A 38 -22.22 3.99 -23.33
N GLY A 39 -22.31 3.37 -22.15
CA GLY A 39 -22.70 1.96 -22.03
C GLY A 39 -21.57 0.95 -22.26
N HIS A 40 -20.37 1.40 -22.64
CA HIS A 40 -19.18 0.54 -22.75
C HIS A 40 -18.92 -0.26 -21.47
N ARG A 41 -19.09 0.36 -20.29
CA ARG A 41 -18.86 -0.31 -19.00
C ARG A 41 -19.84 -1.45 -18.74
N ASP A 42 -21.07 -1.32 -19.23
CA ASP A 42 -22.14 -2.29 -19.01
C ASP A 42 -21.97 -3.49 -19.95
N ASN A 43 -21.62 -3.23 -21.21
CA ASN A 43 -21.33 -4.29 -22.18
C ASN A 43 -20.21 -3.91 -23.15
N PRO A 44 -18.93 -4.14 -22.78
CA PRO A 44 -17.77 -3.76 -23.60
C PRO A 44 -17.75 -4.41 -24.99
N LYS A 45 -18.46 -5.53 -25.17
CA LYS A 45 -18.48 -6.27 -26.44
C LYS A 45 -19.25 -5.55 -27.56
N LEU A 46 -20.12 -4.62 -27.20
CA LEU A 46 -20.92 -3.85 -28.17
C LEU A 46 -20.22 -2.57 -28.62
N THR A 47 -19.04 -2.26 -28.08
CA THR A 47 -18.32 -1.02 -28.40
C THR A 47 -17.75 -1.07 -29.81
N ARG A 48 -18.23 -0.17 -30.67
CA ARG A 48 -17.81 -0.06 -32.07
C ARG A 48 -17.02 1.20 -32.40
N ALA A 49 -17.01 2.21 -31.55
CA ALA A 49 -16.21 3.41 -31.72
C ALA A 49 -15.41 3.74 -30.45
N VAL A 50 -14.18 4.21 -30.58
CA VAL A 50 -13.34 4.73 -29.48
C VAL A 50 -12.54 5.93 -29.99
N THR A 51 -12.45 6.99 -29.19
CA THR A 51 -11.62 8.17 -29.47
C THR A 51 -10.40 8.20 -28.55
N LEU A 52 -9.22 8.52 -29.09
CA LEU A 52 -8.00 8.74 -28.31
C LEU A 52 -7.64 10.22 -28.36
N ILE A 53 -7.41 10.83 -27.20
CA ILE A 53 -6.96 12.22 -27.08
C ILE A 53 -5.53 12.24 -26.56
N SER A 54 -4.65 13.00 -27.21
CA SER A 54 -3.25 13.16 -26.80
C SER A 54 -3.19 13.73 -25.40
N SER A 55 -2.31 13.21 -24.55
CA SER A 55 -2.11 13.74 -23.19
C SER A 55 -1.42 15.10 -23.16
N LYS A 56 -1.07 15.66 -24.32
CA LYS A 56 -0.53 17.02 -24.46
C LYS A 56 -1.61 18.09 -24.45
N ILE A 57 -2.82 17.75 -24.91
CA ILE A 57 -3.97 18.65 -24.86
C ILE A 57 -4.39 18.77 -23.40
N ASP A 58 -4.55 20.01 -22.92
CA ASP A 58 -5.04 20.27 -21.57
C ASP A 58 -6.41 19.60 -21.34
N THR A 59 -6.63 19.07 -20.14
CA THR A 59 -7.90 18.39 -19.83
C THR A 59 -9.08 19.34 -19.61
N ASN A 60 -8.86 20.65 -19.57
CA ASN A 60 -9.89 21.68 -19.63
C ASN A 60 -10.34 21.98 -21.07
N ASP A 61 -9.49 21.74 -22.06
CA ASP A 61 -9.76 22.05 -23.47
C ASP A 61 -10.64 21.00 -24.16
N TRP A 62 -11.09 19.95 -23.47
CA TRP A 62 -12.01 19.00 -24.07
C TRP A 62 -12.90 18.25 -23.06
N THR A 63 -14.08 17.85 -23.50
CA THR A 63 -15.03 17.02 -22.74
C THR A 63 -15.58 15.88 -23.59
N PRO A 64 -15.66 14.65 -23.05
CA PRO A 64 -16.47 13.61 -23.66
C PRO A 64 -17.94 13.85 -23.32
N GLU A 65 -18.82 13.77 -24.31
CA GLU A 65 -20.27 13.93 -24.12
C GLU A 65 -20.99 12.59 -24.15
N THR A 66 -22.13 12.51 -23.47
CA THR A 66 -22.91 11.27 -23.36
C THR A 66 -23.93 11.18 -24.48
N LEU A 67 -23.74 10.23 -25.39
CA LEU A 67 -24.74 9.83 -26.39
C LEU A 67 -25.26 8.43 -26.08
N VAL A 68 -26.55 8.16 -26.27
CA VAL A 68 -27.13 6.82 -26.05
C VAL A 68 -26.80 5.88 -27.22
N SER A 69 -25.51 5.63 -27.44
CA SER A 69 -25.00 4.75 -28.50
C SER A 69 -23.63 4.20 -28.14
N GLN A 70 -23.37 2.94 -28.52
CA GLN A 70 -22.02 2.33 -28.49
C GLN A 70 -21.26 2.42 -29.83
N ASP A 71 -21.92 3.00 -30.83
CA ASP A 71 -21.40 3.18 -32.19
C ASP A 71 -20.87 4.59 -32.43
N VAL A 72 -21.13 5.51 -31.50
CA VAL A 72 -20.75 6.91 -31.62
C VAL A 72 -20.03 7.39 -30.37
N VAL A 73 -18.91 8.09 -30.55
CA VAL A 73 -18.25 8.84 -29.49
C VAL A 73 -18.25 10.31 -29.86
N LEU A 74 -18.87 11.14 -29.02
CA LEU A 74 -18.81 12.60 -29.14
C LEU A 74 -17.73 13.13 -28.20
N THR A 75 -16.78 13.89 -28.78
CA THR A 75 -15.80 14.64 -28.02
C THR A 75 -15.88 16.10 -28.43
N ARG A 76 -16.11 16.97 -27.45
CA ARG A 76 -16.10 18.41 -27.62
C ARG A 76 -14.69 18.94 -27.35
N LEU A 77 -14.10 19.62 -28.32
CA LEU A 77 -12.81 20.30 -28.19
C LEU A 77 -13.07 21.81 -28.09
N LYS A 78 -12.57 22.45 -27.05
CA LYS A 78 -12.62 23.89 -26.84
C LYS A 78 -11.32 24.49 -27.39
N ALA A 79 -11.44 25.29 -28.42
CA ALA A 79 -10.37 26.18 -28.88
C ALA A 79 -10.60 27.59 -28.29
N SER A 80 -9.65 28.50 -28.52
CA SER A 80 -9.64 29.84 -27.93
C SER A 80 -10.98 30.59 -28.06
N ASP A 81 -11.58 30.56 -29.25
CA ASP A 81 -12.77 31.34 -29.63
C ASP A 81 -13.98 30.48 -30.06
N ARG A 82 -13.84 29.15 -30.10
CA ARG A 82 -14.84 28.25 -30.70
C ARG A 82 -14.88 26.87 -30.06
N ILE A 83 -15.94 26.13 -30.34
CA ILE A 83 -16.14 24.76 -29.87
C ILE A 83 -16.27 23.84 -31.08
N ILE A 84 -15.49 22.77 -31.12
CA ILE A 84 -15.54 21.77 -32.19
C ILE A 84 -16.12 20.47 -31.62
N ASN A 85 -17.31 20.12 -32.08
CA ASN A 85 -17.98 18.87 -31.75
C ASN A 85 -17.52 17.76 -32.72
N ILE A 86 -16.68 16.85 -32.24
CA ILE A 86 -16.11 15.74 -33.02
C ILE A 86 -16.91 14.47 -32.79
N TYR A 87 -17.62 14.02 -33.81
CA TYR A 87 -18.36 12.76 -33.82
C TYR A 87 -17.53 11.68 -34.51
N ASN A 88 -17.14 10.68 -33.72
CA ASN A 88 -16.56 9.43 -34.19
C ASN A 88 -17.69 8.44 -34.42
N ILE A 89 -18.01 8.14 -35.68
CA ILE A 89 -19.22 7.40 -36.06
C ILE A 89 -18.84 6.03 -36.67
N TYR A 90 -19.53 4.99 -36.21
CA TYR A 90 -19.61 3.71 -36.90
C TYR A 90 -21.07 3.43 -37.29
N ASN A 91 -21.30 2.94 -38.52
CA ASN A 91 -22.60 2.51 -38.99
C ASN A 91 -22.50 1.07 -39.50
N ASP A 92 -23.31 0.16 -38.95
CA ASP A 92 -23.18 -1.29 -39.15
C ASP A 92 -23.89 -1.84 -40.42
N CYS A 93 -24.35 -0.94 -41.29
CA CYS A 93 -25.18 -1.19 -42.48
C CYS A 93 -26.60 -1.70 -42.22
N LYS A 94 -26.88 -2.27 -41.04
CA LYS A 94 -28.15 -2.96 -40.74
C LYS A 94 -29.22 -2.01 -40.25
N HIS A 95 -28.82 -0.94 -39.55
CA HIS A 95 -29.73 0.07 -39.05
C HIS A 95 -29.12 1.48 -39.10
N ASP A 96 -29.95 2.51 -39.03
CA ASP A 96 -29.53 3.92 -39.01
C ASP A 96 -29.41 4.51 -37.59
N ASN A 97 -29.30 3.66 -36.56
CA ASN A 97 -29.33 4.12 -35.16
C ASN A 97 -28.23 5.13 -34.85
N SER A 98 -26.99 4.92 -35.32
CA SER A 98 -25.89 5.87 -35.11
C SER A 98 -26.20 7.24 -35.74
N MET A 99 -26.72 7.25 -36.97
CA MET A 99 -27.12 8.49 -37.64
C MET A 99 -28.31 9.18 -36.95
N ARG A 100 -29.30 8.43 -36.46
CA ARG A 100 -30.43 8.98 -35.71
C ARG A 100 -29.99 9.65 -34.41
N VAL A 101 -29.08 9.03 -33.67
CA VAL A 101 -28.54 9.58 -32.42
C VAL A 101 -27.74 10.86 -32.68
N VAL A 102 -26.88 10.86 -33.70
CA VAL A 102 -26.09 12.04 -34.08
C VAL A 102 -26.98 13.18 -34.54
N THR A 103 -27.94 12.91 -35.44
CA THR A 103 -28.85 13.95 -35.96
C THR A 103 -29.75 14.53 -34.88
N ALA A 104 -30.25 13.70 -33.96
CA ALA A 104 -31.06 14.17 -32.83
C ALA A 104 -30.25 15.09 -31.90
N ASP A 105 -29.02 14.72 -31.53
CA ASP A 105 -28.17 15.55 -30.66
C ASP A 105 -27.79 16.88 -31.35
N VAL A 106 -27.47 16.87 -32.65
CA VAL A 106 -27.20 18.13 -33.38
C VAL A 106 -28.43 19.03 -33.46
N TRP A 107 -29.62 18.47 -33.71
CA TRP A 107 -30.87 19.23 -33.68
C TRP A 107 -31.15 19.82 -32.29
N GLU A 108 -30.99 19.04 -31.24
CA GLU A 108 -31.20 19.49 -29.86
C GLU A 108 -30.26 20.64 -29.50
N ARG A 109 -28.97 20.55 -29.89
CA ARG A 109 -27.98 21.62 -29.65
C ARG A 109 -28.26 22.88 -30.46
N ARG A 110 -28.65 22.75 -31.74
CA ARG A 110 -29.05 23.90 -32.56
C ARG A 110 -30.37 24.53 -32.10
N ALA A 111 -31.30 23.75 -31.55
CA ALA A 111 -32.55 24.26 -30.99
C ALA A 111 -32.35 24.94 -29.63
N GLY A 112 -31.35 24.50 -28.86
CA GLY A 112 -30.94 25.08 -27.58
C GLY A 112 -30.23 26.44 -27.66
N ASP A 113 -29.98 26.98 -28.86
CA ASP A 113 -29.44 28.35 -29.07
C ASP A 113 -30.38 29.47 -28.57
N GLY A 114 -31.58 29.12 -28.11
CA GLY A 114 -32.48 29.97 -27.35
C GLY A 114 -32.30 29.83 -25.84
N GLY A 115 -31.25 30.46 -25.28
CA GLY A 115 -31.17 30.88 -23.88
C GLY A 115 -31.02 29.78 -22.83
N VAL A 116 -29.77 29.50 -22.43
CA VAL A 116 -29.46 29.01 -21.08
C VAL A 116 -28.39 29.91 -20.49
N GLU A 117 -28.79 30.75 -19.54
CA GLU A 117 -27.88 31.48 -18.66
C GLU A 117 -27.06 30.48 -17.84
N ILE A 118 -25.74 30.53 -17.97
CA ILE A 118 -24.84 29.89 -17.02
C ILE A 118 -24.62 30.90 -15.89
N GLU A 119 -25.24 30.65 -14.73
CA GLU A 119 -25.00 31.44 -13.52
C GLU A 119 -23.53 31.34 -13.09
N GLY A 120 -22.80 32.46 -13.22
CA GLY A 120 -21.57 32.72 -12.49
C GLY A 120 -20.32 32.95 -13.34
N GLY A 121 -20.18 34.17 -13.87
CA GLY A 121 -18.87 34.78 -14.17
C GLY A 121 -18.64 35.21 -15.61
N VAL A 122 -18.65 36.55 -15.80
CA VAL A 122 -18.27 37.35 -16.98
C VAL A 122 -19.19 37.20 -18.19
N GLU A 123 -19.66 38.34 -18.72
CA GLU A 123 -20.51 38.45 -19.91
C GLU A 123 -20.04 37.50 -21.03
N GLY A 124 -20.98 36.66 -21.49
CA GLY A 124 -20.70 35.48 -22.28
C GLY A 124 -20.09 35.77 -23.65
N GLU A 125 -18.84 35.38 -23.82
CA GLU A 125 -18.30 35.04 -25.14
C GLU A 125 -19.11 33.86 -25.69
N ARG A 126 -20.11 34.14 -26.53
CA ARG A 126 -20.74 33.12 -27.38
C ARG A 126 -19.65 32.53 -28.28
N ARG A 127 -19.26 31.28 -27.99
CA ARG A 127 -18.31 30.54 -28.83
C ARG A 127 -19.09 29.84 -29.93
N GLU A 128 -18.71 30.07 -31.18
CA GLU A 128 -19.31 29.40 -32.33
C GLU A 128 -19.13 27.88 -32.20
N GLU A 129 -20.22 27.11 -32.34
CA GLU A 129 -20.18 25.64 -32.35
C GLU A 129 -20.04 25.12 -33.79
N GLU A 130 -18.92 24.47 -34.04
CA GLU A 130 -18.58 23.81 -35.30
C GLU A 130 -18.64 22.29 -35.17
N TRP A 131 -18.77 21.60 -36.29
CA TRP A 131 -19.10 20.17 -36.31
C TRP A 131 -18.12 19.40 -37.19
N ILE A 132 -17.63 18.26 -36.71
CA ILE A 132 -16.90 17.26 -37.51
C ILE A 132 -17.59 15.92 -37.37
N TRP A 133 -18.02 15.34 -38.49
CA TRP A 133 -18.52 13.98 -38.55
C TRP A 133 -17.52 13.11 -39.30
N ALA A 134 -16.91 12.16 -38.61
CA ALA A 134 -15.87 11.33 -39.18
C ALA A 134 -15.96 9.88 -38.72
N GLY A 135 -15.69 8.96 -39.63
CA GLY A 135 -15.63 7.54 -39.34
C GLY A 135 -16.12 6.68 -40.49
N ASP A 136 -16.57 5.48 -40.15
CA ASP A 136 -17.03 4.47 -41.10
C ASP A 136 -18.56 4.51 -41.20
N PHE A 137 -19.06 5.05 -42.31
CA PHE A 137 -20.49 5.20 -42.56
C PHE A 137 -21.07 3.98 -43.27
N ASN A 138 -20.24 3.12 -43.86
CA ASN A 138 -20.65 2.02 -44.72
C ASN A 138 -21.80 2.37 -45.71
N ARG A 139 -21.71 3.54 -46.34
CA ARG A 139 -22.65 4.01 -47.37
C ARG A 139 -21.93 4.25 -48.69
N HIS A 140 -22.56 3.86 -49.80
CA HIS A 140 -22.03 4.07 -51.15
C HIS A 140 -22.93 5.02 -51.95
N HIS A 141 -22.32 6.02 -52.60
CA HIS A 141 -23.05 6.99 -53.41
C HIS A 141 -22.14 7.67 -54.46
N PRO A 142 -22.68 8.02 -55.66
CA PRO A 142 -21.94 8.75 -56.71
C PRO A 142 -21.32 10.08 -56.27
N MET A 143 -21.77 10.68 -55.16
CA MET A 143 -21.21 11.93 -54.62
C MET A 143 -19.80 11.77 -54.04
N TRP A 144 -19.43 10.59 -53.55
CA TRP A 144 -18.13 10.37 -52.90
C TRP A 144 -17.34 9.18 -53.43
N ASP A 145 -18.03 8.13 -53.91
CA ASP A 145 -17.38 7.00 -54.56
C ASP A 145 -16.80 7.38 -55.92
N ALA A 146 -15.86 6.57 -56.39
CA ALA A 146 -15.35 6.67 -57.76
C ALA A 146 -16.42 6.17 -58.74
N ASP A 147 -16.47 6.76 -59.94
CA ASP A 147 -17.44 6.37 -60.97
C ASP A 147 -17.21 4.93 -61.45
N THR A 148 -16.04 4.33 -61.19
CA THR A 148 -15.74 2.91 -61.44
C THR A 148 -16.44 1.95 -60.48
N ASN A 149 -17.07 2.44 -59.40
CA ASN A 149 -17.77 1.63 -58.39
C ASN A 149 -19.29 1.59 -58.61
N GLN A 150 -19.76 1.77 -59.84
CA GLN A 150 -21.20 1.80 -60.17
C GLN A 150 -21.99 0.58 -59.70
N HIS A 151 -21.36 -0.59 -59.64
CA HIS A 151 -21.97 -1.82 -59.13
C HIS A 151 -22.40 -1.74 -57.66
N LEU A 152 -21.86 -0.78 -56.89
CA LEU A 152 -22.25 -0.54 -55.50
C LEU A 152 -23.50 0.34 -55.38
N PHE A 153 -23.95 1.01 -56.45
CA PHE A 153 -25.07 1.95 -56.43
C PHE A 153 -26.42 1.26 -56.63
N THR A 154 -26.67 0.19 -55.86
CA THR A 154 -27.97 -0.47 -55.85
C THR A 154 -29.06 0.45 -55.29
N ARG A 155 -30.34 0.23 -55.65
CA ARG A 155 -31.46 1.00 -55.08
C ARG A 155 -31.45 1.02 -53.55
N ALA A 156 -31.06 -0.09 -52.92
CA ALA A 156 -30.96 -0.18 -51.46
C ALA A 156 -29.84 0.72 -50.91
N ASN A 157 -28.64 0.68 -51.50
CA ASN A 157 -27.50 1.50 -51.07
C ASN A 157 -27.76 2.99 -51.30
N LEU A 158 -28.36 3.36 -52.44
CA LEU A 158 -28.72 4.75 -52.73
C LEU A 158 -29.77 5.28 -51.73
N ARG A 159 -30.82 4.51 -51.42
CA ARG A 159 -31.80 4.89 -50.39
C ARG A 159 -31.15 5.04 -49.01
N ALA A 160 -30.20 4.17 -48.68
CA ALA A 160 -29.50 4.22 -47.40
C ALA A 160 -28.53 5.41 -47.31
N ALA A 161 -27.82 5.73 -48.40
CA ALA A 161 -26.97 6.90 -48.52
C ALA A 161 -27.78 8.21 -48.53
N GLN A 162 -28.99 8.22 -49.11
CA GLN A 162 -29.87 9.39 -49.16
C GLN A 162 -30.19 9.91 -47.76
N LYS A 163 -30.33 9.04 -46.76
CA LYS A 163 -30.55 9.46 -45.36
C LYS A 163 -29.38 10.27 -44.83
N LEU A 164 -28.14 9.85 -45.11
CA LEU A 164 -26.94 10.61 -44.75
C LEU A 164 -26.90 11.93 -45.51
N ILE A 165 -27.18 11.93 -46.82
CA ILE A 165 -27.20 13.17 -47.65
C ILE A 165 -28.20 14.17 -47.09
N ASN A 166 -29.40 13.73 -46.72
CA ASN A 166 -30.41 14.59 -46.11
C ASN A 166 -29.91 15.22 -44.80
N SER A 167 -29.20 14.47 -43.95
CA SER A 167 -28.56 15.01 -42.75
C SER A 167 -27.46 16.02 -43.08
N LEU A 168 -26.61 15.74 -44.07
CA LEU A 168 -25.54 16.65 -44.48
C LEU A 168 -26.11 17.98 -44.98
N LEU A 169 -27.18 17.94 -45.79
CA LEU A 169 -27.87 19.13 -46.28
C LEU A 169 -28.57 19.90 -45.15
N ALA A 170 -29.27 19.20 -44.26
CA ALA A 170 -29.97 19.82 -43.14
C ALA A 170 -29.03 20.59 -42.19
N PHE A 171 -27.78 20.16 -42.10
CA PHE A 171 -26.78 20.77 -41.20
C PHE A 171 -25.68 21.56 -41.91
N ASP A 172 -25.78 21.77 -43.22
CA ASP A 172 -24.76 22.41 -44.08
C ASP A 172 -23.34 21.84 -43.89
N LEU A 173 -23.24 20.50 -43.85
CA LEU A 173 -21.97 19.80 -43.71
C LEU A 173 -21.31 19.56 -45.06
N ARG A 174 -20.05 19.97 -45.17
CA ARG A 174 -19.18 19.92 -46.35
C ARG A 174 -18.31 18.66 -46.30
N MET A 175 -18.10 18.03 -47.45
CA MET A 175 -17.28 16.83 -47.59
C MET A 175 -15.82 17.23 -47.83
N ILE A 176 -14.95 16.89 -46.88
CA ILE A 176 -13.57 17.37 -46.89
C ILE A 176 -12.62 16.41 -47.62
N LEU A 177 -12.94 15.11 -47.61
CA LEU A 177 -12.16 14.15 -48.37
C LEU A 177 -12.61 14.17 -49.86
N PRO A 178 -11.70 14.40 -50.84
CA PRO A 178 -12.07 14.55 -52.25
C PRO A 178 -12.81 13.33 -52.83
N LYS A 179 -13.78 13.55 -53.73
CA LYS A 179 -14.52 12.47 -54.43
C LYS A 179 -13.55 11.46 -55.08
N GLY A 180 -13.92 10.18 -55.07
CA GLY A 180 -13.20 9.11 -55.76
C GLY A 180 -11.95 8.58 -55.05
N VAL A 181 -11.57 9.15 -53.90
CA VAL A 181 -10.44 8.64 -53.10
C VAL A 181 -10.87 7.40 -52.30
N PRO A 182 -10.25 6.22 -52.52
CA PRO A 182 -10.62 5.00 -51.81
C PRO A 182 -10.12 5.00 -50.36
N THR A 183 -10.95 4.53 -49.44
CA THR A 183 -10.61 4.41 -48.00
C THR A 183 -10.53 2.97 -47.54
N LEU A 184 -11.03 2.02 -48.33
CA LEU A 184 -10.99 0.59 -48.07
C LEU A 184 -10.49 -0.19 -49.29
N GLU A 185 -9.73 -1.26 -49.05
CA GLU A 185 -9.36 -2.25 -50.06
C GLU A 185 -9.72 -3.65 -49.55
N ALA A 186 -10.75 -4.25 -50.16
CA ALA A 186 -11.28 -5.55 -49.78
C ALA A 186 -10.18 -6.63 -49.78
N LEU A 187 -10.06 -7.39 -48.69
CA LEU A 187 -8.96 -8.33 -48.54
C LEU A 187 -8.97 -9.45 -49.58
N ALA A 188 -10.15 -9.93 -49.97
CA ALA A 188 -10.33 -11.01 -50.93
C ALA A 188 -10.22 -10.50 -52.38
N THR A 189 -11.12 -9.58 -52.78
CA THR A 189 -11.27 -9.15 -54.18
C THR A 189 -10.28 -8.07 -54.61
N LYS A 190 -9.58 -7.42 -53.67
CA LYS A 190 -8.76 -6.22 -53.90
C LYS A 190 -9.52 -5.03 -54.45
N ASN A 191 -10.84 -5.12 -54.51
CA ASN A 191 -11.67 -3.99 -54.90
C ASN A 191 -11.47 -2.84 -53.92
N LYS A 192 -11.37 -1.62 -54.45
CA LYS A 192 -11.17 -0.40 -53.67
C LYS A 192 -12.47 0.38 -53.59
N THR A 193 -12.92 0.64 -52.37
CA THR A 193 -14.19 1.33 -52.11
C THR A 193 -13.98 2.45 -51.11
N ARG A 194 -14.99 3.31 -50.93
CA ARG A 194 -14.97 4.39 -49.96
C ARG A 194 -16.16 4.27 -49.01
N VAL A 195 -15.89 3.79 -47.80
CA VAL A 195 -16.87 3.67 -46.72
C VAL A 195 -16.62 4.70 -45.60
N ASP A 196 -15.37 5.15 -45.49
CA ASP A 196 -14.96 6.14 -44.50
C ASP A 196 -15.09 7.56 -45.08
N ASN A 197 -15.62 8.49 -44.28
CA ASN A 197 -15.76 9.88 -44.69
C ASN A 197 -15.41 10.85 -43.55
N VAL A 198 -15.11 12.09 -43.93
CA VAL A 198 -14.92 13.22 -43.04
C VAL A 198 -15.74 14.38 -43.59
N PHE A 199 -16.68 14.84 -42.79
CA PHE A 199 -17.51 16.00 -43.05
C PHE A 199 -17.26 17.05 -41.97
N CYS A 200 -17.31 18.34 -42.33
CA CYS A 200 -17.31 19.42 -41.35
C CYS A 200 -18.37 20.48 -41.67
N SER A 201 -18.72 21.32 -40.72
CA SER A 201 -19.59 22.47 -41.00
C SER A 201 -18.89 23.48 -41.91
N LYS A 202 -19.68 24.29 -42.61
CA LYS A 202 -19.18 25.30 -43.56
C LYS A 202 -18.18 26.26 -42.93
N GLU A 203 -18.41 26.66 -41.70
CA GLU A 203 -17.56 27.60 -40.94
C GLU A 203 -16.17 27.01 -40.66
N LEU A 204 -16.09 25.69 -40.50
CA LEU A 204 -14.85 24.97 -40.23
C LEU A 204 -14.07 24.60 -41.50
N GLU A 205 -14.71 24.63 -42.68
CA GLU A 205 -14.11 24.24 -43.97
C GLU A 205 -12.86 25.07 -44.27
N ASP A 206 -12.93 26.39 -44.06
CA ASP A 206 -11.84 27.35 -44.33
C ASP A 206 -10.60 27.11 -43.45
N ARG A 207 -10.73 26.38 -42.34
CA ARG A 207 -9.63 26.04 -41.41
C ARG A 207 -9.00 24.68 -41.70
N ILE A 208 -9.57 23.88 -42.61
CA ILE A 208 -8.98 22.59 -42.98
C ILE A 208 -7.73 22.84 -43.85
N ILE A 209 -6.55 22.61 -43.27
CA ILE A 209 -5.27 22.70 -43.99
C ILE A 209 -5.11 21.53 -44.97
N ARG A 210 -5.46 20.31 -44.55
CA ARG A 210 -5.42 19.11 -45.42
C ARG A 210 -6.31 17.99 -44.89
N CYS A 211 -6.93 17.23 -45.80
CA CYS A 211 -7.55 15.94 -45.51
C CYS A 211 -7.14 14.91 -46.57
N LYS A 212 -6.44 13.84 -46.18
CA LYS A 212 -5.92 12.85 -47.14
C LYS A 212 -5.82 11.43 -46.60
N VAL A 213 -6.01 10.46 -47.50
CA VAL A 213 -5.76 9.03 -47.24
C VAL A 213 -4.25 8.75 -47.24
N ARG A 214 -3.78 8.05 -46.20
CA ARG A 214 -2.37 7.63 -46.06
C ARG A 214 -2.21 6.13 -46.32
N GLU A 215 -2.36 5.71 -47.59
CA GLU A 215 -2.26 4.29 -47.99
C GLU A 215 -0.97 3.60 -47.47
N ALA A 216 0.16 4.33 -47.49
CA ALA A 216 1.47 3.85 -47.05
C ALA A 216 1.56 3.57 -45.53
N ASP A 217 0.61 4.08 -44.74
CA ASP A 217 0.56 3.87 -43.29
C ASP A 217 -0.30 2.67 -42.87
N ARG A 218 -1.03 2.04 -43.81
CA ARG A 218 -1.77 0.79 -43.57
C ARG A 218 -0.85 -0.30 -43.00
N VAL A 219 -1.24 -0.89 -41.87
CA VAL A 219 -0.47 -1.93 -41.16
C VAL A 219 -1.34 -3.06 -40.64
N GLY A 220 -0.76 -4.25 -40.53
CA GLY A 220 -1.46 -5.44 -40.08
C GLY A 220 -2.41 -6.00 -41.13
N LYS A 221 -3.51 -6.60 -40.67
CA LYS A 221 -4.53 -7.27 -41.51
C LYS A 221 -5.77 -6.39 -41.79
N THR A 222 -5.70 -5.08 -41.54
CA THR A 222 -6.82 -4.16 -41.86
C THR A 222 -6.93 -3.94 -43.37
N ASP A 223 -8.16 -3.85 -43.84
CA ASP A 223 -8.63 -3.44 -45.16
C ASP A 223 -8.77 -1.93 -45.31
N HIS A 224 -8.98 -1.18 -44.22
CA HIS A 224 -9.07 0.28 -44.25
C HIS A 224 -7.71 0.98 -44.39
N PHE A 225 -7.74 2.17 -44.99
CA PHE A 225 -6.63 3.12 -45.07
C PHE A 225 -6.83 4.26 -44.08
N PRO A 226 -5.81 4.64 -43.29
CA PRO A 226 -5.93 5.77 -42.37
C PRO A 226 -6.19 7.09 -43.11
N ILE A 227 -7.13 7.89 -42.60
CA ILE A 227 -7.35 9.28 -43.02
C ILE A 227 -6.64 10.21 -42.03
N SER A 228 -5.99 11.26 -42.55
CA SER A 228 -5.35 12.30 -41.76
C SER A 228 -5.92 13.65 -42.14
N THR A 229 -6.49 14.33 -41.16
CA THR A 229 -7.01 15.70 -41.25
C THR A 229 -6.13 16.61 -40.39
N GLU A 230 -5.72 17.76 -40.94
CA GLU A 230 -4.99 18.82 -40.25
C GLU A 230 -5.87 20.07 -40.31
N ILE A 231 -6.06 20.70 -39.15
CA ILE A 231 -6.96 21.82 -38.96
C ILE A 231 -6.15 22.95 -38.33
N ASP A 232 -6.33 24.18 -38.81
CA ASP A 232 -5.70 25.37 -38.25
C ASP A 232 -6.40 25.81 -36.96
N LEU A 233 -5.88 25.30 -35.84
CA LEU A 233 -6.43 25.52 -34.50
C LEU A 233 -5.34 25.69 -33.46
N MET A 234 -5.57 26.61 -32.53
CA MET A 234 -4.74 26.80 -31.35
C MET A 234 -5.37 26.06 -30.16
N THR A 235 -4.64 25.11 -29.60
CA THR A 235 -5.01 24.41 -28.36
C THR A 235 -3.89 24.62 -27.34
N SER A 236 -4.22 24.63 -26.05
CA SER A 236 -3.18 24.73 -25.04
C SER A 236 -2.42 23.40 -24.97
N THR A 237 -1.09 23.48 -25.11
CA THR A 237 -0.22 22.31 -25.03
C THR A 237 0.66 22.39 -23.80
N LYS A 238 0.85 21.24 -23.14
CA LYS A 238 1.69 21.15 -21.95
C LYS A 238 3.07 20.59 -22.27
N ASP A 239 4.11 21.36 -21.94
CA ASP A 239 5.49 20.88 -22.00
C ASP A 239 5.83 19.96 -20.80
N GLU A 240 6.32 18.76 -21.11
CA GLU A 240 6.84 17.85 -20.10
C GLU A 240 8.25 18.30 -19.66
N GLN A 241 8.36 18.91 -18.50
CA GLN A 241 9.62 19.26 -17.85
C GLN A 241 10.41 17.98 -17.45
N PRO A 242 11.73 17.91 -17.71
CA PRO A 242 12.58 16.80 -17.23
C PRO A 242 12.56 16.71 -15.70
N THR A 243 12.58 15.49 -15.15
CA THR A 243 12.58 15.27 -13.70
C THR A 243 13.88 14.65 -13.22
N HIS A 244 14.35 15.04 -12.03
CA HIS A 244 15.53 14.46 -11.39
C HIS A 244 15.34 12.96 -11.10
N ASN A 245 16.31 12.13 -11.49
CA ASN A 245 16.29 10.70 -11.29
C ASN A 245 17.27 10.27 -10.19
N PHE A 246 16.77 10.33 -8.95
CA PHE A 246 17.51 9.98 -7.74
C PHE A 246 17.97 8.51 -7.65
N ARG A 247 17.51 7.63 -8.56
CA ARG A 247 17.96 6.23 -8.58
C ARG A 247 19.25 6.02 -9.37
N LEU A 248 19.58 6.96 -10.26
CA LEU A 248 20.80 6.95 -11.06
C LEU A 248 21.87 7.90 -10.50
N THR A 249 21.65 8.46 -9.32
CA THR A 249 22.59 9.36 -8.66
C THR A 249 23.81 8.60 -8.18
N ASP A 250 24.98 9.12 -8.51
CA ASP A 250 26.22 8.80 -7.81
C ASP A 250 26.17 9.48 -6.42
N TRP A 251 25.96 8.67 -5.39
CA TRP A 251 25.81 9.17 -4.02
C TRP A 251 27.12 9.56 -3.36
N GLU A 252 28.26 9.07 -3.85
CA GLU A 252 29.57 9.45 -3.34
C GLU A 252 29.91 10.85 -3.84
N ALA A 253 29.80 11.08 -5.16
CA ALA A 253 29.94 12.41 -5.74
C ALA A 253 28.95 13.42 -5.15
N PHE A 254 27.71 12.99 -4.87
CA PHE A 254 26.71 13.83 -4.21
C PHE A 254 27.16 14.26 -2.80
N ARG A 255 27.70 13.33 -2.01
CA ARG A 255 28.16 13.62 -0.63
C ARG A 255 29.36 14.55 -0.62
N GLU A 256 30.32 14.37 -1.53
CA GLU A 256 31.48 15.25 -1.62
C GLU A 256 31.10 16.69 -2.02
N GLU A 257 30.25 16.85 -3.05
CA GLU A 257 29.77 18.18 -3.42
C GLU A 257 28.95 18.84 -2.31
N LEU A 258 28.08 18.07 -1.63
CA LEU A 258 27.32 18.58 -0.50
C LEU A 258 28.24 19.04 0.63
N LYS A 259 29.22 18.21 1.01
CA LYS A 259 30.20 18.52 2.05
C LYS A 259 31.01 19.77 1.72
N ARG A 260 31.36 19.99 0.45
CA ARG A 260 32.02 21.21 -0.03
C ARG A 260 31.10 22.43 0.18
N ARG A 261 29.86 22.37 -0.30
CA ARG A 261 28.90 23.48 -0.21
C ARG A 261 28.44 23.81 1.21
N LEU A 262 28.39 22.82 2.09
CA LEU A 262 28.06 23.05 3.50
C LEU A 262 29.12 23.93 4.22
N LYS A 263 30.35 24.05 3.68
CA LYS A 263 31.35 25.00 4.20
C LYS A 263 31.04 26.46 3.84
N ASP A 264 30.21 26.68 2.82
CA ASP A 264 29.85 28.00 2.31
C ASP A 264 28.71 28.65 3.13
N ILE A 265 28.13 27.92 4.09
CA ILE A 265 27.07 28.42 4.98
C ILE A 265 27.54 28.42 6.45
N PRO A 266 26.95 29.23 7.34
CA PRO A 266 27.30 29.22 8.76
C PRO A 266 27.17 27.82 9.38
N GLY A 267 28.17 27.45 10.18
CA GLY A 267 28.21 26.16 10.87
C GLY A 267 27.02 25.95 11.83
N PRO A 268 26.72 24.70 12.20
CA PRO A 268 25.57 24.37 13.04
C PRO A 268 25.73 24.97 14.45
N ARG A 269 24.74 25.75 14.91
CA ARG A 269 24.66 26.32 16.26
C ARG A 269 23.23 26.35 16.79
N GLU A 270 23.07 26.30 18.10
CA GLU A 270 21.76 26.53 18.75
C GLU A 270 21.29 27.98 18.59
N PHE A 271 19.96 28.15 18.54
CA PHE A 271 19.31 29.45 18.44
C PHE A 271 18.65 29.84 19.76
N ARG A 272 18.86 31.08 20.20
CA ARG A 272 18.32 31.66 21.43
C ARG A 272 17.09 32.51 21.13
N ARG A 273 16.25 32.75 22.15
CA ARG A 273 15.10 33.65 22.03
C ARG A 273 15.54 34.99 21.43
N GLY A 274 14.79 35.50 20.45
CA GLY A 274 15.14 36.68 19.66
C GLY A 274 15.83 36.40 18.32
N GLU A 275 16.39 35.20 18.10
CA GLU A 275 17.14 34.85 16.88
C GLU A 275 16.28 34.17 15.79
N LEU A 276 15.01 34.56 15.65
CA LEU A 276 14.10 33.95 14.68
C LEU A 276 14.61 34.11 13.24
N GLU A 277 15.03 35.32 12.87
CA GLU A 277 15.49 35.61 11.52
C GLU A 277 16.76 34.80 11.17
N ALA A 278 17.74 34.75 12.08
CA ALA A 278 18.94 33.94 11.88
C ALA A 278 18.62 32.44 11.70
N CYS A 279 17.63 31.92 12.43
CA CYS A 279 17.17 30.54 12.27
C CYS A 279 16.51 30.31 10.90
N ILE A 280 15.70 31.26 10.43
CA ILE A 280 15.05 31.19 9.11
C ILE A 280 16.11 31.20 8.01
N GLN A 281 17.08 32.12 8.09
CA GLN A 281 18.17 32.22 7.11
C GLN A 281 19.04 30.96 7.09
N ALA A 282 19.41 30.40 8.24
CA ALA A 282 20.17 29.15 8.30
C ALA A 282 19.43 27.97 7.65
N ARG A 283 18.11 27.89 7.82
CA ARG A 283 17.28 26.88 7.17
C ARG A 283 17.23 27.08 5.65
N ILE A 284 16.97 28.30 5.19
CA ILE A 284 16.93 28.63 3.76
C ILE A 284 18.28 28.31 3.10
N ALA A 285 19.39 28.68 3.74
CA ALA A 285 20.73 28.39 3.26
C ALA A 285 20.99 26.87 3.14
N LEU A 286 20.57 26.08 4.14
CA LEU A 286 20.68 24.62 4.08
C LEU A 286 19.84 24.02 2.94
N GLU A 287 18.60 24.49 2.76
CA GLU A 287 17.72 24.05 1.67
C GLU A 287 18.28 24.41 0.29
N ALA A 288 18.84 25.61 0.15
CA ALA A 288 19.50 26.07 -1.08
C ALA A 288 20.73 25.21 -1.42
N VAL A 289 21.62 24.96 -0.45
CA VAL A 289 22.80 24.10 -0.63
C VAL A 289 22.41 22.68 -1.06
N ILE A 290 21.37 22.09 -0.45
CA ILE A 290 20.85 20.79 -0.86
C ILE A 290 20.27 20.87 -2.29
N GLY A 291 19.46 21.90 -2.58
CA GLY A 291 18.83 22.12 -3.89
C GLY A 291 19.85 22.26 -5.01
N ASP A 292 20.88 23.07 -4.81
CA ASP A 292 21.97 23.28 -5.77
C ASP A 292 22.77 22.00 -5.99
N THR A 293 23.00 21.22 -4.94
CA THR A 293 23.69 19.93 -5.04
C THR A 293 22.87 18.95 -5.87
N ILE A 294 21.55 18.92 -5.68
CA ILE A 294 20.63 18.14 -6.51
C ILE A 294 20.71 18.60 -7.97
N GLY A 295 20.63 19.91 -8.21
CA GLY A 295 20.69 20.49 -9.56
C GLY A 295 22.00 20.18 -10.30
N LYS A 296 23.13 20.12 -9.58
CA LYS A 296 24.46 19.83 -10.14
C LYS A 296 24.71 18.33 -10.37
N VAL A 297 24.38 17.48 -9.41
CA VAL A 297 24.83 16.08 -9.39
C VAL A 297 23.76 15.10 -9.85
N VAL A 298 22.48 15.39 -9.62
CA VAL A 298 21.41 14.42 -9.90
C VAL A 298 21.02 14.46 -11.38
N PRO A 299 21.12 13.34 -12.12
CA PRO A 299 20.81 13.35 -13.54
C PRO A 299 19.32 13.59 -13.78
N LYS A 300 19.00 14.44 -14.77
CA LYS A 300 17.62 14.64 -15.24
C LYS A 300 17.26 13.54 -16.22
N SER A 301 16.17 12.82 -15.96
CA SER A 301 15.58 11.89 -16.93
C SER A 301 14.54 12.63 -17.77
N LYS A 302 14.71 12.61 -19.09
CA LYS A 302 13.61 12.91 -20.01
C LYS A 302 12.63 11.75 -19.93
N ALA A 303 11.40 12.01 -19.49
CA ALA A 303 10.35 11.03 -19.66
C ALA A 303 10.22 10.79 -21.17
N VAL A 304 10.42 9.54 -21.60
CA VAL A 304 10.03 9.10 -22.94
C VAL A 304 8.90 8.09 -22.79
N PRO A 305 7.67 8.53 -22.42
CA PRO A 305 6.51 7.64 -22.27
C PRO A 305 6.27 6.74 -23.49
N TRP A 306 6.77 7.19 -24.65
CA TRP A 306 6.55 6.66 -25.98
C TRP A 306 7.58 5.63 -26.44
N LYS A 307 8.73 5.49 -25.75
CA LYS A 307 9.80 4.57 -26.18
C LYS A 307 9.36 3.15 -25.85
N LYS A 308 8.84 2.46 -26.87
CA LYS A 308 8.57 1.02 -26.82
C LYS A 308 9.88 0.30 -26.50
N ARG A 309 9.97 -0.25 -25.29
CA ARG A 309 11.18 -0.95 -24.83
C ARG A 309 11.57 -2.14 -25.71
N TRP A 310 10.58 -2.78 -26.33
CA TRP A 310 10.73 -3.86 -27.31
C TRP A 310 11.09 -3.37 -28.73
N TRP A 311 11.30 -2.08 -28.98
CA TRP A 311 11.56 -1.60 -30.34
C TRP A 311 13.05 -1.62 -30.68
N THR A 312 13.43 -2.49 -31.61
CA THR A 312 14.82 -2.69 -32.05
C THR A 312 15.18 -1.85 -33.28
N ARG A 313 16.47 -1.76 -33.59
CA ARG A 313 16.97 -1.11 -34.82
C ARG A 313 16.42 -1.78 -36.06
N ASP A 314 16.41 -3.11 -36.08
CA ASP A 314 15.91 -3.95 -37.18
C ASP A 314 14.43 -3.69 -37.46
N LEU A 315 13.59 -3.53 -36.42
CA LEU A 315 12.20 -3.12 -36.60
C LEU A 315 12.09 -1.74 -37.25
N GLY A 316 13.00 -0.81 -36.92
CA GLY A 316 13.12 0.49 -37.57
C GLY A 316 13.50 0.38 -39.05
N GLU A 317 14.43 -0.51 -39.40
CA GLU A 317 14.84 -0.76 -40.78
C GLU A 317 13.72 -1.41 -41.60
N LEU A 318 13.05 -2.44 -41.08
CA LEU A 318 11.89 -3.08 -41.70
C LEU A 318 10.72 -2.10 -41.88
N GLN A 319 10.53 -1.17 -40.93
CA GLN A 319 9.53 -0.11 -41.05
C GLN A 319 9.88 0.86 -42.19
N LYS A 320 11.15 1.31 -42.27
CA LYS A 320 11.63 2.19 -43.35
C LYS A 320 11.49 1.50 -44.71
N GLU A 321 11.85 0.22 -44.81
CA GLU A 321 11.68 -0.57 -46.04
C GLU A 321 10.22 -0.65 -46.45
N THR A 322 9.32 -1.03 -45.53
CA THR A 322 7.88 -1.13 -45.80
C THR A 322 7.32 0.21 -46.28
N ARG A 323 7.68 1.32 -45.63
CA ARG A 323 7.29 2.69 -46.03
C ARG A 323 7.83 3.04 -47.41
N ARG A 324 9.10 2.74 -47.69
CA ARG A 324 9.72 2.98 -49.01
C ARG A 324 8.99 2.24 -50.12
N MET A 325 8.65 0.98 -49.90
CA MET A 325 7.91 0.17 -50.88
C MET A 325 6.47 0.68 -51.06
N GLY A 326 5.80 1.07 -49.98
CA GLY A 326 4.47 1.71 -50.04
C GLY A 326 4.48 3.02 -50.83
N ARG A 327 5.47 3.90 -50.60
CA ARG A 327 5.65 5.15 -51.36
C ARG A 327 5.95 4.88 -52.83
N LYS A 328 6.79 3.89 -53.15
CA LYS A 328 7.07 3.49 -54.55
C LYS A 328 5.81 2.99 -55.26
N LEU A 329 5.01 2.18 -54.58
CA LEU A 329 3.72 1.71 -55.10
C LEU A 329 2.75 2.87 -55.33
N THR A 330 2.59 3.76 -54.35
CA THR A 330 1.71 4.95 -54.44
C THR A 330 2.13 5.85 -55.61
N ARG A 331 3.44 6.12 -55.75
CA ARG A 331 3.97 6.91 -56.87
C ARG A 331 3.79 6.22 -58.22
N ALA A 332 3.92 4.89 -58.28
CA ALA A 332 3.71 4.14 -59.52
C ALA A 332 2.24 4.19 -59.97
N ARG A 333 1.30 4.05 -59.02
CA ARG A 333 -0.14 4.23 -59.26
C ARG A 333 -0.46 5.66 -59.72
N LYS A 334 0.06 6.68 -59.02
CA LYS A 334 -0.19 8.10 -59.36
C LYS A 334 0.38 8.52 -60.73
N LYS A 335 1.47 7.90 -61.17
CA LYS A 335 2.12 8.19 -62.47
C LYS A 335 1.57 7.34 -63.63
N GLY A 336 0.51 6.55 -63.44
CA GLY A 336 -0.06 5.72 -64.50
C GLY A 336 0.92 4.71 -65.12
N ARG A 337 1.85 4.16 -64.33
CA ARG A 337 2.84 3.19 -64.85
C ARG A 337 2.19 1.84 -65.16
N ASN A 338 2.73 1.10 -66.13
CA ASN A 338 2.29 -0.24 -66.55
C ASN A 338 1.87 -1.15 -65.37
N GLU A 339 0.71 -1.81 -65.50
CA GLU A 339 0.09 -2.73 -64.54
C GLU A 339 1.04 -3.82 -64.02
N GLU A 340 1.88 -4.40 -64.86
CA GLU A 340 2.83 -5.44 -64.45
C GLU A 340 3.82 -4.92 -63.40
N ARG A 341 4.27 -3.67 -63.59
CA ARG A 341 5.18 -2.98 -62.66
C ARG A 341 4.48 -2.64 -61.35
N ILE A 342 3.20 -2.27 -61.40
CA ILE A 342 2.36 -2.06 -60.21
C ILE A 342 2.19 -3.38 -59.46
N ALA A 343 1.78 -4.46 -60.12
CA ALA A 343 1.61 -5.78 -59.53
C ALA A 343 2.90 -6.33 -58.89
N LYS A 344 4.06 -6.07 -59.50
CA LYS A 344 5.38 -6.40 -58.92
C LYS A 344 5.69 -5.60 -57.65
N LEU A 345 5.40 -4.30 -57.65
CA LEU A 345 5.57 -3.44 -56.47
C LEU A 345 4.59 -3.81 -55.35
N GLU A 346 3.36 -4.20 -55.68
CA GLU A 346 2.36 -4.69 -54.72
C GLU A 346 2.79 -5.98 -54.04
N ARG A 347 3.26 -6.98 -54.80
CA ARG A 347 3.80 -8.23 -54.25
C ARG A 347 4.95 -7.95 -53.28
N ARG A 348 5.86 -7.05 -53.65
CA ARG A 348 6.99 -6.65 -52.79
C ARG A 348 6.54 -5.89 -51.54
N PHE A 349 5.60 -4.96 -51.66
CA PHE A 349 5.03 -4.24 -50.52
C PHE A 349 4.32 -5.19 -49.55
N LYS A 350 3.51 -6.13 -50.06
CA LYS A 350 2.82 -7.16 -49.26
C LYS A 350 3.81 -8.04 -48.50
N LYS A 351 4.89 -8.48 -49.15
CA LYS A 351 5.96 -9.27 -48.52
C LYS A 351 6.65 -8.47 -47.40
N ALA A 352 7.03 -7.22 -47.65
CA ALA A 352 7.66 -6.34 -46.66
C ALA A 352 6.72 -6.08 -45.46
N ARG A 353 5.44 -5.76 -45.72
CA ARG A 353 4.41 -5.52 -44.70
C ARG A 353 4.18 -6.75 -43.81
N ASN A 354 4.07 -7.94 -44.41
CA ASN A 354 3.84 -9.18 -43.66
C ASN A 354 5.07 -9.55 -42.80
N ARG A 355 6.29 -9.43 -43.35
CA ARG A 355 7.55 -9.63 -42.62
C ARG A 355 7.64 -8.69 -41.42
N TYR A 356 7.40 -7.39 -41.65
CA TYR A 356 7.38 -6.39 -40.58
C TYR A 356 6.32 -6.69 -39.51
N THR A 357 5.12 -7.10 -39.91
CA THR A 357 4.03 -7.44 -38.97
C THR A 357 4.37 -8.65 -38.11
N GLN A 358 4.98 -9.67 -38.70
CA GLN A 358 5.41 -10.87 -37.98
C GLN A 358 6.57 -10.55 -37.02
N ALA A 359 7.58 -9.81 -37.49
CA ALA A 359 8.70 -9.35 -36.66
C ALA A 359 8.24 -8.55 -35.43
N ILE A 360 7.22 -7.69 -35.55
CA ILE A 360 6.64 -7.00 -34.38
C ILE A 360 6.08 -7.99 -33.35
N LYS A 361 5.38 -9.04 -33.80
CA LYS A 361 4.80 -10.03 -32.89
C LYS A 361 5.90 -10.84 -32.19
N ASP A 362 6.90 -11.25 -32.96
CA ASP A 362 8.03 -12.02 -32.48
C ASP A 362 8.83 -11.20 -31.46
N GLU A 363 9.17 -9.96 -31.79
CA GLU A 363 9.95 -9.07 -30.91
C GLU A 363 9.22 -8.74 -29.61
N LYS A 364 7.90 -8.50 -29.65
CA LYS A 364 7.12 -8.25 -28.43
C LYS A 364 7.08 -9.45 -27.51
N ARG A 365 6.91 -10.64 -28.09
CA ARG A 365 6.90 -11.89 -27.35
C ARG A 365 8.29 -12.13 -26.76
N ARG A 366 9.33 -12.02 -27.58
CA ARG A 366 10.72 -12.17 -27.18
C ARG A 366 11.07 -11.21 -26.05
N HIS A 367 10.87 -9.91 -26.23
CA HIS A 367 11.14 -8.91 -25.19
C HIS A 367 10.38 -9.17 -23.89
N TRP A 368 9.14 -9.64 -23.96
CA TRP A 368 8.37 -10.00 -22.77
C TRP A 368 8.93 -11.25 -22.09
N GLU A 369 9.28 -12.28 -22.87
CA GLU A 369 9.85 -13.54 -22.36
C GLU A 369 11.24 -13.30 -21.77
N GLU A 370 12.14 -12.63 -22.49
CA GLU A 370 13.48 -12.20 -22.02
C GLU A 370 13.39 -11.34 -20.75
N TRP A 371 12.53 -10.32 -20.73
CA TRP A 371 12.37 -9.47 -19.54
C TRP A 371 11.87 -10.27 -18.33
N LEU A 372 11.00 -11.25 -18.52
CA LEU A 372 10.53 -12.11 -17.42
C LEU A 372 11.62 -13.08 -16.93
N GLU A 373 12.46 -13.58 -17.84
CA GLU A 373 13.56 -14.50 -17.55
C GLU A 373 14.70 -13.79 -16.81
N GLU A 374 14.99 -12.54 -17.18
CA GLU A 374 16.04 -11.69 -16.61
C GLU A 374 15.59 -10.87 -15.39
N LEU A 375 14.39 -11.13 -14.83
CA LEU A 375 13.88 -10.36 -13.69
C LEU A 375 14.85 -10.37 -12.51
N ASP A 376 15.34 -9.19 -12.18
CA ASP A 376 16.11 -8.99 -10.96
C ASP A 376 15.21 -8.94 -9.70
N ASP A 377 15.86 -8.88 -8.54
CA ASP A 377 15.25 -8.83 -7.22
C ASP A 377 14.28 -7.64 -7.00
N LYS A 378 14.44 -6.55 -7.75
CA LYS A 378 13.63 -5.33 -7.68
C LYS A 378 12.50 -5.36 -8.71
N GLU A 379 12.77 -5.81 -9.93
CA GLU A 379 11.83 -5.88 -11.04
C GLU A 379 10.76 -6.96 -10.82
N VAL A 380 11.05 -7.99 -10.02
CA VAL A 380 10.05 -8.99 -9.65
C VAL A 380 8.77 -8.36 -9.08
N TRP A 381 8.90 -7.27 -8.31
CA TRP A 381 7.77 -6.56 -7.73
C TRP A 381 7.01 -5.71 -8.75
N ILE A 382 7.68 -5.29 -9.84
CA ILE A 382 7.03 -4.64 -10.97
C ILE A 382 6.14 -5.65 -11.69
N ALA A 383 6.65 -6.84 -12.00
CA ALA A 383 5.87 -7.93 -12.58
C ALA A 383 4.67 -8.30 -11.68
N GLY A 384 4.91 -8.45 -10.37
CA GLY A 384 3.85 -8.69 -9.39
C GLY A 384 2.79 -7.58 -9.33
N LYS A 385 3.19 -6.31 -9.49
CA LYS A 385 2.28 -5.16 -9.54
C LYS A 385 1.47 -5.14 -10.84
N MET A 386 2.09 -5.41 -11.99
CA MET A 386 1.41 -5.47 -13.29
C MET A 386 0.30 -6.53 -13.30
N VAL A 387 0.55 -7.66 -12.65
CA VAL A 387 -0.38 -8.78 -12.57
C VAL A 387 -1.43 -8.61 -11.45
N GLY A 388 -1.06 -7.97 -10.34
CA GLY A 388 -1.96 -7.69 -9.23
C GLY A 388 -2.86 -6.46 -9.43
N SER A 389 -2.55 -5.62 -10.41
CA SER A 389 -3.40 -4.49 -10.83
C SER A 389 -4.40 -5.00 -11.86
N GLY A 390 -5.66 -4.53 -11.80
CA GLY A 390 -6.60 -4.77 -12.91
C GLY A 390 -5.98 -4.26 -14.22
N GLY A 391 -6.27 -4.91 -15.34
CA GLY A 391 -5.76 -4.40 -16.62
C GLY A 391 -6.38 -3.04 -16.91
N SER A 392 -5.54 -2.01 -17.04
CA SER A 392 -5.92 -0.74 -17.63
C SER A 392 -5.90 -0.84 -19.15
N ASP A 393 -6.56 0.07 -19.84
CA ASP A 393 -6.32 0.34 -21.26
C ASP A 393 -4.84 0.72 -21.53
N GLY A 394 -4.12 1.23 -20.52
CA GLY A 394 -2.73 1.68 -20.62
C GLY A 394 -2.61 3.17 -20.94
N GLY A 395 -3.74 3.85 -21.16
CA GLY A 395 -3.85 5.29 -21.29
C GLY A 395 -3.76 6.02 -19.95
N LYS A 396 -3.59 7.34 -20.01
CA LYS A 396 -3.60 8.21 -18.83
C LYS A 396 -5.04 8.49 -18.44
N THR A 397 -5.39 8.17 -17.19
CA THR A 397 -6.72 8.44 -16.63
C THR A 397 -6.96 9.96 -16.49
N ARG A 398 -8.23 10.37 -16.59
CA ARG A 398 -8.72 11.74 -16.34
C ARG A 398 -9.82 11.71 -15.27
N VAL A 399 -9.97 12.71 -14.42
CA VAL A 399 -11.15 12.90 -13.55
C VAL A 399 -12.35 13.29 -14.45
N PRO A 400 -13.46 12.50 -14.43
CA PRO A 400 -14.64 12.85 -15.21
C PRO A 400 -15.32 14.09 -14.62
N THR A 401 -16.35 14.60 -15.29
CA THR A 401 -17.26 15.59 -14.71
C THR A 401 -17.76 15.10 -13.36
N LEU A 402 -17.68 15.96 -12.34
CA LEU A 402 -18.13 15.62 -10.99
C LEU A 402 -19.53 16.18 -10.75
N ARG A 403 -20.37 15.41 -10.05
CA ARG A 403 -21.70 15.85 -9.62
C ARG A 403 -21.60 16.61 -8.30
N LYS A 404 -22.18 17.81 -8.23
CA LYS A 404 -22.37 18.58 -6.99
C LYS A 404 -23.66 18.13 -6.29
N GLU A 405 -23.80 18.49 -5.02
CA GLU A 405 -25.11 18.49 -4.36
C GLU A 405 -26.01 19.51 -5.10
N GLU A 406 -27.33 19.26 -5.21
CA GLU A 406 -28.30 20.06 -5.99
C GLU A 406 -28.32 19.86 -7.53
N GLY A 407 -27.58 18.89 -8.07
CA GLY A 407 -27.67 18.53 -9.50
C GLY A 407 -26.83 19.38 -10.45
N ARG A 408 -26.09 20.37 -9.94
CA ARG A 408 -25.08 21.12 -10.69
C ARG A 408 -23.85 20.24 -10.98
N GLU A 409 -23.16 20.48 -12.10
CA GLU A 409 -21.96 19.73 -12.48
C GLU A 409 -20.68 20.57 -12.32
N ALA A 410 -19.54 19.91 -12.11
CA ALA A 410 -18.20 20.51 -12.14
C ALA A 410 -17.43 19.94 -13.34
N VAL A 411 -17.31 20.76 -14.38
CA VAL A 411 -16.78 20.36 -15.69
C VAL A 411 -15.31 20.75 -15.82
N THR A 412 -14.97 21.97 -15.40
CA THR A 412 -13.60 22.50 -15.40
C THR A 412 -12.79 21.94 -14.24
N ASN A 413 -11.47 21.92 -14.37
CA ASN A 413 -10.59 21.45 -13.31
C ASN A 413 -10.61 22.40 -12.10
N GLU A 414 -10.84 23.69 -12.30
CA GLU A 414 -11.01 24.70 -11.26
C GLU A 414 -12.22 24.36 -10.38
N GLU A 415 -13.37 24.09 -11.00
CA GLU A 415 -14.59 23.66 -10.29
C GLU A 415 -14.42 22.31 -9.62
N LYS A 416 -13.82 21.32 -10.31
CA LYS A 416 -13.53 20.01 -9.70
C LYS A 416 -12.62 20.15 -8.49
N GLY A 417 -11.67 21.08 -8.54
CA GLY A 417 -10.79 21.43 -7.43
C GLY A 417 -11.60 21.90 -6.21
N LYS A 418 -12.54 22.82 -6.40
CA LYS A 418 -13.44 23.30 -5.33
C LYS A 418 -14.30 22.17 -4.76
N VAL A 419 -14.92 21.36 -5.62
CA VAL A 419 -15.75 20.22 -5.20
C VAL A 419 -14.94 19.17 -4.42
N PHE A 420 -13.71 18.86 -4.86
CA PHE A 420 -12.82 17.99 -4.11
C PHE A 420 -12.43 18.61 -2.78
N PHE A 421 -12.13 19.91 -2.76
CA PHE A 421 -11.73 20.62 -1.55
C PHE A 421 -12.86 20.56 -0.50
N GLU A 422 -14.08 20.94 -0.86
CA GLU A 422 -15.25 20.89 0.02
C GLU A 422 -15.54 19.47 0.55
N ALA A 423 -15.41 18.45 -0.33
CA ALA A 423 -15.65 17.07 0.05
C ALA A 423 -14.55 16.48 0.95
N PHE A 424 -13.31 16.93 0.81
CA PHE A 424 -12.16 16.41 1.55
C PHE A 424 -11.78 17.25 2.75
N PHE A 425 -12.19 18.50 2.84
CA PHE A 425 -11.92 19.41 3.95
C PHE A 425 -13.25 20.10 4.34
N PRO A 426 -14.19 19.34 4.91
CA PRO A 426 -15.53 19.83 5.18
C PRO A 426 -15.49 20.93 6.25
N LYS A 427 -16.39 21.91 6.11
CA LYS A 427 -16.56 22.96 7.11
C LYS A 427 -16.92 22.37 8.47
N ARG A 428 -16.41 23.03 9.51
CA ARG A 428 -16.70 22.68 10.89
C ARG A 428 -18.18 22.83 11.20
N THR A 429 -18.71 21.83 11.90
CA THR A 429 -20.06 21.84 12.50
C THR A 429 -20.01 21.67 14.03
N ALA A 430 -18.88 21.22 14.58
CA ALA A 430 -18.71 21.14 16.03
C ALA A 430 -18.73 22.52 16.68
N PRO A 431 -19.29 22.62 17.90
CA PRO A 431 -19.19 23.86 18.67
C PRO A 431 -17.71 24.19 18.97
N PRO A 432 -17.36 25.47 19.13
CA PRO A 432 -16.04 25.89 19.63
C PRO A 432 -15.67 25.15 20.92
N ALA A 433 -14.39 24.79 21.05
CA ALA A 433 -13.84 24.29 22.31
C ALA A 433 -14.16 25.29 23.44
N ARG A 434 -14.67 24.81 24.58
CA ARG A 434 -15.15 25.70 25.65
C ARG A 434 -14.03 26.27 26.52
N GLY A 435 -12.78 25.83 26.30
CA GLY A 435 -11.68 26.07 27.22
C GLY A 435 -11.85 25.22 28.48
N THR A 436 -10.76 24.63 28.99
CA THR A 436 -10.83 23.87 30.24
C THR A 436 -10.44 24.76 31.41
N ASP A 437 -11.37 25.03 32.33
CA ASP A 437 -11.04 25.69 33.61
C ASP A 437 -10.18 24.79 34.52
N ALA A 438 -10.25 23.47 34.34
CA ALA A 438 -9.48 22.51 35.10
C ALA A 438 -8.26 22.00 34.31
N ARG A 439 -7.13 22.72 34.39
CA ARG A 439 -5.83 22.24 33.89
C ARG A 439 -5.46 20.95 34.60
N ARG A 440 -5.54 19.81 33.90
CA ARG A 440 -4.98 18.54 34.41
C ARG A 440 -3.46 18.62 34.44
N LYS A 441 -2.86 18.05 35.48
CA LYS A 441 -1.39 17.95 35.62
C LYS A 441 -0.81 17.17 34.43
N GLU A 442 0.25 17.72 33.83
CA GLU A 442 0.97 17.05 32.75
C GLU A 442 1.46 15.66 33.20
N LYS A 443 1.23 14.64 32.38
CA LYS A 443 1.61 13.25 32.72
C LYS A 443 3.11 12.96 32.50
N TRP A 444 3.79 13.78 31.71
CA TRP A 444 5.24 13.71 31.48
C TRP A 444 5.83 15.10 31.24
N LYS A 445 7.16 15.23 31.20
CA LYS A 445 7.82 16.50 30.85
C LYS A 445 8.09 16.56 29.35
N TYR A 446 7.87 17.73 28.73
CA TYR A 446 8.24 17.95 27.34
C TYR A 446 9.76 17.98 27.16
N THR A 447 10.28 17.21 26.20
CA THR A 447 11.71 17.18 25.85
C THR A 447 11.94 17.69 24.43
N PRO A 448 12.96 18.54 24.20
CA PRO A 448 13.37 18.92 22.85
C PRO A 448 13.83 17.72 22.02
N THR A 449 13.76 17.86 20.70
CA THR A 449 14.17 16.80 19.76
C THR A 449 15.69 16.71 19.70
N THR A 450 16.24 15.51 19.86
CA THR A 450 17.70 15.28 19.86
C THR A 450 18.20 14.90 18.46
N ASN A 451 19.52 15.01 18.24
CA ASN A 451 20.12 14.63 16.95
C ASN A 451 20.00 13.13 16.70
N GLU A 452 20.07 12.32 17.77
CA GLU A 452 19.91 10.86 17.73
C GLU A 452 18.50 10.50 17.29
N GLU A 453 17.47 11.19 17.81
CA GLU A 453 16.08 10.99 17.38
C GLU A 453 15.88 11.32 15.90
N ILE A 454 16.53 12.37 15.41
CA ILE A 454 16.50 12.78 13.99
C ILE A 454 17.19 11.72 13.13
N ASP A 455 18.38 11.26 13.53
CA ASP A 455 19.13 10.20 12.86
C ASP A 455 18.30 8.92 12.75
N GLU A 456 17.68 8.47 13.85
CA GLU A 456 16.80 7.30 13.88
C GLU A 456 15.57 7.46 12.97
N VAL A 457 15.02 8.67 12.88
CA VAL A 457 13.89 8.96 11.98
C VAL A 457 14.36 8.85 10.54
N ILE A 458 15.46 9.52 10.17
CA ILE A 458 16.02 9.50 8.82
C ILE A 458 16.36 8.08 8.41
N ARG A 459 17.01 7.30 9.27
CA ARG A 459 17.37 5.90 9.01
C ARG A 459 16.15 5.00 8.74
N SER A 460 14.98 5.37 9.25
CA SER A 460 13.72 4.64 9.02
C SER A 460 12.95 5.07 7.76
N LEU A 461 13.36 6.15 7.10
CA LEU A 461 12.68 6.65 5.91
C LEU A 461 12.84 5.67 4.75
N LYS A 462 11.77 5.47 4.00
CA LYS A 462 11.86 4.77 2.70
C LYS A 462 12.46 5.73 1.68
N PRO A 463 13.65 5.46 1.10
CA PRO A 463 14.41 6.46 0.34
C PRO A 463 13.66 7.08 -0.83
N TYR A 464 12.92 6.28 -1.62
CA TYR A 464 12.31 6.76 -2.86
C TYR A 464 10.82 7.10 -2.74
N LYS A 465 10.35 7.44 -1.53
CA LYS A 465 9.00 8.00 -1.35
C LYS A 465 9.01 9.49 -1.73
N LYS A 466 7.97 9.91 -2.46
CA LYS A 466 7.78 11.32 -2.84
C LYS A 466 7.57 12.22 -1.62
N SER A 467 8.06 13.44 -1.72
CA SER A 467 7.72 14.61 -0.88
C SER A 467 7.00 15.64 -1.77
N ARG A 468 6.62 16.78 -1.20
CA ARG A 468 6.14 17.95 -1.97
C ARG A 468 7.14 18.30 -3.08
N ARG A 469 6.65 18.79 -4.23
CA ARG A 469 7.52 19.37 -5.28
C ARG A 469 8.45 20.44 -4.68
N ASP A 470 9.61 20.56 -5.31
CA ASP A 470 10.67 21.52 -4.95
C ASP A 470 11.26 21.35 -3.54
N THR A 471 11.13 20.15 -2.98
CA THR A 471 11.76 19.78 -1.70
C THR A 471 12.60 18.53 -1.85
N ALA A 472 13.66 18.41 -1.05
CA ALA A 472 14.52 17.23 -1.09
C ALA A 472 13.73 15.94 -0.77
N PRO A 473 13.86 14.87 -1.60
CA PRO A 473 13.22 13.60 -1.31
C PRO A 473 13.92 12.85 -0.19
N ASN A 474 13.26 11.81 0.35
CA ASN A 474 13.79 11.00 1.45
C ASN A 474 15.21 10.47 1.20
N CYS A 475 15.53 10.07 -0.03
CA CYS A 475 16.82 9.46 -0.36
C CYS A 475 18.00 10.40 -0.11
N VAL A 476 17.81 11.72 -0.30
CA VAL A 476 18.85 12.72 -0.02
C VAL A 476 19.19 12.70 1.47
N PHE A 477 18.20 12.80 2.35
CA PHE A 477 18.41 12.74 3.80
C PHE A 477 18.99 11.40 4.24
N VAL A 478 18.50 10.27 3.68
CA VAL A 478 19.00 8.93 4.04
C VAL A 478 20.48 8.75 3.65
N LYS A 479 20.89 9.27 2.48
CA LYS A 479 22.22 9.07 1.92
C LYS A 479 23.26 10.08 2.39
N ALA A 480 22.83 11.27 2.85
CA ALA A 480 23.69 12.31 3.39
C ALA A 480 23.44 12.57 4.90
N ARG A 481 22.94 11.56 5.62
CA ARG A 481 22.44 11.66 7.00
C ARG A 481 23.44 12.32 7.96
N ASP A 482 24.67 11.83 7.96
CA ASP A 482 25.78 12.32 8.79
C ASP A 482 26.13 13.78 8.53
N LEU A 483 25.97 14.24 7.28
CA LEU A 483 26.25 15.63 6.89
C LEU A 483 25.10 16.58 7.26
N VAL A 484 23.85 16.13 7.17
CA VAL A 484 22.68 17.02 7.34
C VAL A 484 22.11 17.05 8.76
N VAL A 485 22.21 15.95 9.53
CA VAL A 485 21.69 15.89 10.91
C VAL A 485 22.26 16.99 11.81
N PRO A 486 23.57 17.31 11.78
CA PRO A 486 24.13 18.40 12.59
C PRO A 486 23.47 19.76 12.34
N TYR A 487 23.05 20.04 11.12
CA TYR A 487 22.35 21.29 10.76
C TYR A 487 20.85 21.24 11.06
N LEU A 488 20.19 20.10 10.83
CA LEU A 488 18.77 19.92 11.12
C LEU A 488 18.45 20.01 12.61
N GLY A 489 19.35 19.50 13.47
CA GLY A 489 19.16 19.46 14.92
C GLY A 489 18.80 20.81 15.54
N PRO A 490 19.67 21.82 15.43
CA PRO A 490 19.40 23.14 15.98
C PRO A 490 18.17 23.82 15.37
N ILE A 491 17.96 23.69 14.05
CA ILE A 491 16.76 24.23 13.37
C ILE A 491 15.48 23.61 13.94
N PHE A 492 15.46 22.29 14.13
CA PHE A 492 14.31 21.58 14.67
C PHE A 492 14.03 21.94 16.14
N ARG A 493 15.08 22.09 16.96
CA ARG A 493 14.93 22.56 18.35
C ARG A 493 14.46 24.01 18.42
N ALA A 494 14.92 24.87 17.51
CA ALA A 494 14.50 26.27 17.44
C ALA A 494 12.98 26.43 17.23
N THR A 495 12.32 25.49 16.53
CA THR A 495 10.83 25.49 16.43
C THR A 495 10.14 25.45 17.79
N ASN A 496 10.81 24.96 18.84
CA ASN A 496 10.32 25.06 20.21
C ASN A 496 10.81 26.33 20.90
N THR A 497 12.13 26.57 20.89
CA THR A 497 12.77 27.66 21.64
C THR A 497 12.26 29.04 21.22
N LEU A 498 11.99 29.21 19.93
CA LEU A 498 11.52 30.45 19.31
C LEU A 498 10.00 30.45 19.06
N ALA A 499 9.29 29.40 19.50
CA ALA A 499 7.84 29.28 19.40
C ALA A 499 7.24 29.53 18.00
N PHE A 500 7.90 29.08 16.94
CA PHE A 500 7.42 29.24 15.55
C PHE A 500 7.36 27.90 14.78
N TYR A 501 6.60 27.88 13.69
CA TYR A 501 6.63 26.82 12.69
C TYR A 501 6.72 27.49 11.30
N PRO A 502 7.71 27.15 10.46
CA PRO A 502 7.91 27.83 9.18
C PRO A 502 6.64 27.84 8.31
N ALA A 503 6.30 29.01 7.75
CA ALA A 503 5.07 29.18 6.99
C ALA A 503 5.02 28.30 5.74
N ASP A 504 6.15 28.11 5.06
CA ASP A 504 6.29 27.25 3.90
C ASP A 504 6.17 25.76 4.26
N TRP A 505 6.44 25.36 5.49
CA TRP A 505 6.20 23.98 5.96
C TRP A 505 4.71 23.68 6.17
N LYS A 506 3.87 24.72 6.32
CA LYS A 506 2.40 24.62 6.45
C LYS A 506 1.69 24.48 5.10
N VAL A 507 2.41 24.68 3.99
CA VAL A 507 1.88 24.52 2.63
C VAL A 507 2.10 23.09 2.15
N THR A 508 1.02 22.42 1.78
CA THR A 508 1.04 21.02 1.36
C THR A 508 0.55 20.83 -0.07
N GLU A 509 0.94 19.72 -0.69
CA GLU A 509 0.38 19.27 -1.97
C GLU A 509 -0.43 18.00 -1.77
N THR A 510 -1.65 17.98 -2.29
CA THR A 510 -2.59 16.87 -2.11
C THR A 510 -2.95 16.22 -3.45
N PRO A 511 -2.15 15.24 -3.93
CA PRO A 511 -2.56 14.36 -5.01
C PRO A 511 -3.89 13.65 -4.75
N ILE A 512 -4.81 13.77 -5.71
CA ILE A 512 -6.12 13.11 -5.68
C ILE A 512 -6.03 11.77 -6.42
N LEU A 513 -6.19 10.67 -5.68
CA LEU A 513 -6.02 9.31 -6.20
C LEU A 513 -7.36 8.57 -6.27
N ARG A 514 -7.67 7.95 -7.41
CA ARG A 514 -8.84 7.07 -7.56
C ARG A 514 -8.80 5.89 -6.59
N LYS A 515 -9.91 5.64 -5.88
CA LYS A 515 -10.11 4.40 -5.13
C LYS A 515 -10.39 3.28 -6.13
N PRO A 516 -9.62 2.19 -6.15
CA PRO A 516 -9.84 1.11 -7.11
C PRO A 516 -11.19 0.42 -6.88
N GLY A 517 -11.83 -0.04 -7.97
CA GLY A 517 -13.04 -0.86 -7.93
C GLY A 517 -14.34 -0.13 -7.55
N ARG A 518 -14.38 1.21 -7.65
CA ARG A 518 -15.63 1.97 -7.55
C ARG A 518 -16.41 1.87 -8.87
N GLY A 519 -17.74 1.71 -8.78
CA GLY A 519 -18.62 1.67 -9.95
C GLY A 519 -18.83 3.04 -10.59
N ASP A 520 -18.86 4.07 -9.75
CA ASP A 520 -19.03 5.47 -10.14
C ASP A 520 -17.84 6.32 -9.67
N TYR A 521 -17.27 7.09 -10.58
CA TYR A 521 -16.15 8.01 -10.37
C TYR A 521 -16.52 9.48 -10.63
N THR A 522 -17.81 9.77 -10.81
CA THR A 522 -18.36 11.15 -10.89
C THR A 522 -18.59 11.75 -9.50
N VAL A 523 -18.43 10.96 -8.44
CA VAL A 523 -18.57 11.41 -7.05
C VAL A 523 -17.20 11.59 -6.38
N PRO A 524 -16.97 12.69 -5.62
CA PRO A 524 -15.69 12.93 -4.92
C PRO A 524 -15.29 11.80 -3.96
N GLY A 525 -16.28 11.16 -3.34
CA GLY A 525 -16.09 10.01 -2.46
C GLY A 525 -15.40 8.80 -3.12
N ALA A 526 -15.31 8.74 -4.45
CA ALA A 526 -14.57 7.72 -5.20
C ALA A 526 -13.04 7.96 -5.24
N TYR A 527 -12.55 9.06 -4.66
CA TYR A 527 -11.13 9.43 -4.64
C TYR A 527 -10.60 9.55 -3.20
N ARG A 528 -9.26 9.61 -3.07
CA ARG A 528 -8.54 9.84 -1.81
C ARG A 528 -7.58 11.01 -1.94
N PRO A 529 -7.63 12.00 -1.04
CA PRO A 529 -6.57 12.98 -0.88
C PRO A 529 -5.37 12.32 -0.18
N ILE A 530 -4.17 12.45 -0.73
CA ILE A 530 -2.93 12.06 -0.04
C ILE A 530 -2.05 13.29 0.07
N VAL A 531 -1.77 13.72 1.29
CA VAL A 531 -1.00 14.93 1.56
C VAL A 531 0.49 14.65 1.48
N LEU A 532 1.21 15.50 0.75
CA LEU A 532 2.66 15.56 0.64
C LEU A 532 3.17 16.81 1.36
N ALA A 533 3.84 16.61 2.48
CA ALA A 533 4.47 17.67 3.26
C ALA A 533 5.88 18.02 2.75
N HIS A 534 6.39 19.15 3.24
CA HIS A 534 7.78 19.58 3.04
C HIS A 534 8.77 18.52 3.54
N GLY A 535 9.89 18.34 2.82
CA GLY A 535 10.88 17.28 3.08
C GLY A 535 11.42 17.28 4.51
N MET A 536 11.82 18.45 5.01
CA MET A 536 12.32 18.64 6.40
C MET A 536 11.19 18.59 7.43
N ALA A 537 10.04 19.22 7.14
CA ALA A 537 8.87 19.22 8.03
C ALA A 537 8.41 17.81 8.36
N ARG A 538 8.39 16.92 7.37
CA ARG A 538 8.06 15.50 7.56
C ARG A 538 8.98 14.81 8.58
N ILE A 539 10.29 15.11 8.56
CA ILE A 539 11.25 14.52 9.50
C ILE A 539 10.93 14.99 10.92
N LEU A 540 10.73 16.30 11.11
CA LEU A 540 10.35 16.85 12.41
C LEU A 540 9.00 16.29 12.91
N ASN A 541 7.98 16.25 12.04
CA ASN A 541 6.67 15.66 12.36
C ASN A 541 6.83 14.20 12.82
N MET A 542 7.69 13.40 12.16
CA MET A 542 8.00 12.03 12.57
C MET A 542 8.71 11.95 13.93
N CYS A 543 9.65 12.85 14.23
CA CYS A 543 10.28 12.93 15.55
C CYS A 543 9.24 13.19 16.64
N LYS A 544 8.39 14.22 16.46
CA LYS A 544 7.31 14.55 17.42
C LYS A 544 6.31 13.40 17.56
N THR A 545 5.94 12.76 16.45
CA THR A 545 5.02 11.60 16.43
C THR A 545 5.55 10.45 17.26
N ARG A 546 6.83 10.10 17.11
CA ARG A 546 7.45 8.98 17.86
C ARG A 546 7.44 9.26 19.35
N SER A 547 7.84 10.47 19.75
CA SER A 547 7.82 10.89 21.16
C SER A 547 6.39 10.89 21.73
N LEU A 548 5.40 11.42 21.00
CA LEU A 548 4.01 11.44 21.43
C LEU A 548 3.42 10.03 21.56
N THR A 549 3.66 9.17 20.57
CA THR A 549 3.14 7.79 20.55
C THR A 549 3.66 7.00 21.73
N GLU A 550 4.96 7.10 22.01
CA GLU A 550 5.57 6.40 23.13
C GLU A 550 5.00 6.85 24.48
N ASN A 551 4.91 8.16 24.70
CA ASN A 551 4.38 8.70 25.95
C ASN A 551 2.87 8.41 26.09
N ALA A 552 2.10 8.46 24.99
CA ALA A 552 0.68 8.12 25.00
C ALA A 552 0.43 6.67 25.43
N GLU A 553 1.25 5.73 24.98
CA GLU A 553 1.17 4.33 25.41
C GLU A 553 1.66 4.15 26.85
N ARG A 554 2.82 4.72 27.20
CA ARG A 554 3.44 4.60 28.53
C ARG A 554 2.54 5.13 29.65
N HIS A 555 1.83 6.23 29.40
CA HIS A 555 0.98 6.92 30.37
C HIS A 555 -0.51 6.58 30.23
N GLY A 556 -0.86 5.57 29.42
CA GLY A 556 -2.22 5.04 29.29
C GLY A 556 -3.23 6.05 28.75
N LEU A 557 -2.87 6.87 27.76
CA LEU A 557 -3.77 7.86 27.14
C LEU A 557 -4.81 7.22 26.21
N LEU A 558 -4.49 6.05 25.66
CA LEU A 558 -5.31 5.36 24.65
C LEU A 558 -6.02 4.14 25.27
N PRO A 559 -7.35 4.00 25.13
CA PRO A 559 -8.10 2.92 25.78
C PRO A 559 -7.70 1.52 25.33
N GLU A 560 -7.92 0.54 26.20
CA GLU A 560 -7.52 -0.84 25.93
C GLU A 560 -8.24 -1.49 24.74
N ASN A 561 -9.45 -1.05 24.36
CA ASN A 561 -10.21 -1.62 23.24
C ASN A 561 -9.96 -0.91 21.90
N HIS A 562 -8.98 -0.01 21.86
CA HIS A 562 -8.52 0.64 20.63
C HIS A 562 -7.33 -0.11 20.06
N PHE A 563 -7.52 -0.81 18.95
CA PHE A 563 -6.50 -1.70 18.37
C PHE A 563 -5.73 -1.07 17.22
N GLY A 564 -6.37 -0.19 16.45
CA GLY A 564 -5.83 0.34 15.20
C GLY A 564 -4.69 1.34 15.41
N GLY A 565 -3.68 1.29 14.54
CA GLY A 565 -2.57 2.24 14.54
C GLY A 565 -1.57 2.12 15.70
N ARG A 566 -1.69 1.09 16.56
CA ARG A 566 -0.90 0.94 17.79
C ARG A 566 0.06 -0.24 17.70
N ALA A 567 1.24 -0.10 18.29
CA ALA A 567 2.25 -1.15 18.31
C ALA A 567 1.78 -2.38 19.11
N GLY A 568 2.03 -3.58 18.59
CA GLY A 568 1.67 -4.85 19.23
C GLY A 568 0.18 -5.19 19.27
N ARG A 569 -0.67 -4.38 18.65
CA ARG A 569 -2.11 -4.63 18.46
C ARG A 569 -2.40 -4.88 16.98
N THR A 570 -3.25 -5.86 16.69
CA THR A 570 -3.57 -6.26 15.31
C THR A 570 -5.06 -6.20 15.04
N THR A 571 -5.45 -6.17 13.76
CA THR A 571 -6.86 -6.31 13.36
C THR A 571 -7.48 -7.58 13.92
N MET A 572 -6.70 -8.67 13.97
CA MET A 572 -7.18 -9.97 14.43
C MET A 572 -7.38 -10.02 15.94
N ASP A 573 -6.74 -9.16 16.72
CA ASP A 573 -7.02 -9.05 18.15
C ASP A 573 -8.44 -8.52 18.41
N SER A 574 -8.85 -7.49 17.66
CA SER A 574 -10.21 -6.94 17.73
C SER A 574 -11.25 -7.99 17.33
N VAL A 575 -11.03 -8.70 16.21
CA VAL A 575 -11.97 -9.75 15.77
C VAL A 575 -11.99 -10.94 16.74
N GLN A 576 -10.85 -11.37 17.27
CA GLN A 576 -10.78 -12.43 18.27
C GLN A 576 -11.56 -12.04 19.53
N LEU A 577 -11.46 -10.78 19.99
CA LEU A 577 -12.22 -10.30 21.15
C LEU A 577 -13.73 -10.29 20.88
N LEU A 578 -14.15 -9.84 19.69
CA LEU A 578 -15.56 -9.88 19.26
C LEU A 578 -16.09 -11.31 19.25
N VAL A 579 -15.43 -12.22 18.53
CA VAL A 579 -15.86 -13.62 18.38
C VAL A 579 -15.83 -14.33 19.73
N LYS A 580 -14.81 -14.07 20.56
CA LYS A 580 -14.72 -14.58 21.94
C LYS A 580 -15.93 -14.14 22.75
N THR A 581 -16.29 -12.86 22.71
CA THR A 581 -17.42 -12.30 23.46
C THR A 581 -18.76 -12.90 23.00
N VAL A 582 -18.99 -13.01 21.69
CA VAL A 582 -20.18 -13.67 21.12
C VAL A 582 -20.30 -15.11 21.59
N MET A 583 -19.22 -15.90 21.46
CA MET A 583 -19.24 -17.30 21.87
C MET A 583 -19.34 -17.48 23.38
N ASP A 584 -18.82 -16.54 24.17
CA ASP A 584 -19.01 -16.51 25.63
C ASP A 584 -20.48 -16.30 26.00
N ALA A 585 -21.19 -15.40 25.30
CA ALA A 585 -22.63 -15.21 25.46
C ALA A 585 -23.40 -16.50 25.13
N TRP A 586 -23.12 -17.13 23.98
CA TRP A 586 -23.81 -18.38 23.60
C TRP A 586 -23.63 -19.52 24.61
N ARG A 587 -22.49 -19.59 25.31
CA ARG A 587 -22.29 -20.59 26.39
C ARG A 587 -23.16 -20.35 27.60
N LYS A 588 -23.49 -19.09 27.88
CA LYS A 588 -24.46 -18.70 28.92
C LYS A 588 -25.91 -18.83 28.44
N ARG A 589 -26.13 -19.32 27.22
CA ARG A 589 -27.43 -19.27 26.53
C ARG A 589 -27.92 -17.83 26.30
N ASP A 590 -27.02 -16.85 26.23
CA ASP A 590 -27.33 -15.47 25.83
C ASP A 590 -27.19 -15.32 24.31
N VAL A 591 -27.61 -14.17 23.78
CA VAL A 591 -27.36 -13.71 22.40
C VAL A 591 -26.43 -12.48 22.41
N ALA A 592 -25.93 -12.09 21.24
CA ALA A 592 -25.11 -10.89 21.09
C ALA A 592 -25.52 -10.10 19.84
N SER A 593 -25.36 -8.78 19.86
CA SER A 593 -25.59 -7.91 18.70
C SER A 593 -24.38 -7.00 18.51
N ALA A 594 -23.92 -6.82 17.28
CA ALA A 594 -22.89 -5.85 16.94
C ALA A 594 -23.42 -4.81 15.95
N LEU A 595 -23.25 -3.54 16.27
CA LEU A 595 -23.49 -2.42 15.37
C LEU A 595 -22.13 -1.87 14.91
N PHE A 596 -21.84 -1.97 13.61
CA PHE A 596 -20.64 -1.41 12.99
C PHE A 596 -20.93 -0.02 12.43
N LEU A 597 -20.10 0.95 12.79
CA LEU A 597 -20.25 2.36 12.44
C LEU A 597 -19.24 2.74 11.34
N ASP A 598 -19.67 3.56 10.37
CA ASP A 598 -18.82 4.15 9.31
C ASP A 598 -18.63 5.65 9.60
N VAL A 599 -17.40 6.07 9.91
CA VAL A 599 -17.07 7.49 10.09
C VAL A 599 -16.82 8.13 8.71
N LYS A 600 -17.59 9.17 8.36
CA LYS A 600 -17.37 9.94 7.12
C LYS A 600 -16.15 10.84 7.31
N GLY A 601 -15.16 10.72 6.43
CA GLY A 601 -14.02 11.65 6.40
C GLY A 601 -13.28 11.77 7.74
N ALA A 602 -12.87 10.64 8.34
CA ALA A 602 -12.31 10.60 9.69
C ALA A 602 -11.16 11.60 9.95
N PHE A 603 -10.08 11.56 9.16
CA PHE A 603 -8.96 12.49 9.36
C PHE A 603 -9.34 13.94 9.04
N PRO A 604 -9.98 14.24 7.89
CA PRO A 604 -10.23 15.63 7.56
C PRO A 604 -11.37 16.29 8.34
N SER A 605 -12.17 15.54 9.10
CA SER A 605 -13.23 16.10 9.95
C SER A 605 -12.76 16.51 11.34
N VAL A 606 -11.50 16.24 11.72
CA VAL A 606 -11.00 16.58 13.06
C VAL A 606 -11.03 18.09 13.30
N ALA A 607 -11.77 18.54 14.31
CA ALA A 607 -11.70 19.91 14.79
C ALA A 607 -10.41 20.11 15.59
N ILE A 608 -9.54 21.02 15.16
CA ILE A 608 -8.18 21.15 15.69
C ILE A 608 -8.19 21.66 17.14
N ASP A 609 -9.02 22.64 17.47
CA ASP A 609 -9.16 23.16 18.84
C ASP A 609 -9.68 22.09 19.81
N VAL A 610 -10.67 21.28 19.40
CA VAL A 610 -11.19 20.16 20.20
C VAL A 610 -10.10 19.11 20.41
N LEU A 611 -9.29 18.81 19.38
CA LEU A 611 -8.12 17.95 19.53
C LEU A 611 -7.12 18.50 20.54
N LEU A 612 -6.83 19.80 20.51
CA LEU A 612 -5.91 20.44 21.46
C LEU A 612 -6.47 20.36 22.89
N GLU A 613 -7.77 20.60 23.08
CA GLU A 613 -8.45 20.44 24.37
C GLU A 613 -8.36 18.99 24.88
N ASP A 614 -8.58 18.01 24.00
CA ASP A 614 -8.43 16.59 24.32
C ASP A 614 -7.01 16.21 24.74
N MET A 615 -6.01 16.77 24.05
CA MET A 615 -4.61 16.59 24.40
C MET A 615 -4.33 17.12 25.82
N GLU A 616 -4.78 18.34 26.14
CA GLU A 616 -4.63 18.94 27.46
C GLU A 616 -5.38 18.14 28.54
N ARG A 617 -6.66 17.78 28.28
CA ARG A 617 -7.50 16.97 29.17
C ARG A 617 -6.93 15.58 29.45
N LYS A 618 -6.16 15.01 28.52
CA LYS A 618 -5.49 13.71 28.70
C LYS A 618 -4.08 13.83 29.32
N GLY A 619 -3.63 15.06 29.61
CA GLY A 619 -2.38 15.37 30.29
C GLY A 619 -1.15 15.41 29.38
N VAL A 620 -1.34 15.71 28.09
CA VAL A 620 -0.23 15.98 27.16
C VAL A 620 0.43 17.31 27.56
N PRO A 621 1.78 17.40 27.58
CA PRO A 621 2.47 18.62 27.99
C PRO A 621 2.17 19.81 27.09
N LYS A 622 2.05 21.00 27.69
CA LYS A 622 1.69 22.25 27.00
C LYS A 622 2.63 22.55 25.84
N GLY A 623 3.93 22.28 26.00
CA GLY A 623 4.91 22.48 24.94
C GLY A 623 4.65 21.64 23.68
N HIS A 624 4.08 20.44 23.82
CA HIS A 624 3.69 19.60 22.68
C HIS A 624 2.37 20.10 22.07
N VAL A 625 1.39 20.42 22.91
CA VAL A 625 0.08 20.98 22.47
C VAL A 625 0.29 22.25 21.65
N GLU A 626 1.11 23.18 22.15
CA GLU A 626 1.45 24.43 21.46
C GLU A 626 2.17 24.19 20.12
N TRP A 627 3.02 23.17 20.05
CA TRP A 627 3.67 22.80 18.80
C TRP A 627 2.65 22.27 17.77
N VAL A 628 1.68 21.44 18.19
CA VAL A 628 0.60 20.98 17.31
C VAL A 628 -0.28 22.13 16.85
N ARG A 629 -0.60 23.07 17.75
CA ARG A 629 -1.37 24.28 17.42
C ARG A 629 -0.69 25.06 16.30
N ARG A 630 0.56 25.50 16.52
CA ARG A 630 1.32 26.31 15.55
C ARG A 630 1.52 25.63 14.19
N ARG A 631 1.61 24.30 14.15
CA ARG A 631 1.73 23.51 12.92
C ARG A 631 0.42 23.47 12.12
N ASN A 632 -0.73 23.48 12.79
CA ASN A 632 -2.04 23.35 12.15
C ASN A 632 -2.73 24.70 11.85
N GLU A 633 -2.35 25.78 12.54
CA GLU A 633 -2.83 27.14 12.24
C GLU A 633 -2.27 27.68 10.92
N GLY A 634 -3.14 28.25 10.08
CA GLY A 634 -2.75 28.86 8.81
C GLY A 634 -2.22 27.85 7.78
N ARG A 635 -2.71 26.61 7.81
CA ARG A 635 -2.37 25.59 6.81
C ARG A 635 -2.99 25.93 5.47
N ARG A 636 -2.26 25.59 4.42
CA ARG A 636 -2.73 25.74 3.04
C ARG A 636 -2.44 24.47 2.25
N THR A 637 -3.27 24.17 1.26
CA THR A 637 -3.06 23.01 0.39
C THR A 637 -3.37 23.30 -1.07
N LYS A 638 -2.59 22.71 -1.97
CA LYS A 638 -2.87 22.65 -3.42
C LYS A 638 -3.30 21.25 -3.80
N LEU A 639 -4.44 21.10 -4.49
CA LEU A 639 -4.87 19.80 -5.00
C LEU A 639 -4.21 19.51 -6.34
N ILE A 640 -3.80 18.26 -6.55
CA ILE A 640 -3.14 17.82 -7.79
C ILE A 640 -3.91 16.64 -8.39
N PHE A 641 -4.42 16.80 -9.61
CA PHE A 641 -5.05 15.74 -10.38
C PHE A 641 -4.89 15.99 -11.88
N ASP A 642 -5.01 14.93 -12.68
CA ASP A 642 -4.84 14.99 -14.13
C ASP A 642 -3.52 15.65 -14.58
N ASP A 643 -3.62 16.87 -15.10
CA ASP A 643 -2.53 17.79 -15.44
C ASP A 643 -2.66 19.14 -14.73
N PHE A 644 -3.59 19.27 -13.79
CA PHE A 644 -3.90 20.52 -13.10
C PHE A 644 -3.33 20.56 -11.67
N THR A 645 -2.99 21.75 -11.22
CA THR A 645 -2.70 22.08 -9.81
C THR A 645 -3.55 23.29 -9.47
N THR A 646 -4.38 23.16 -8.43
CA THR A 646 -5.26 24.27 -8.01
C THR A 646 -4.45 25.42 -7.43
N GLU A 647 -5.10 26.58 -7.30
CA GLU A 647 -4.70 27.60 -6.34
C GLU A 647 -4.68 27.04 -4.90
N GLU A 648 -4.08 27.80 -3.99
CA GLU A 648 -4.02 27.43 -2.58
C GLU A 648 -5.38 27.55 -1.91
N PHE A 649 -5.80 26.48 -1.24
CA PHE A 649 -6.94 26.51 -0.34
C PHE A 649 -6.46 26.60 1.10
N GLU A 650 -7.10 27.45 1.91
CA GLU A 650 -6.89 27.51 3.35
C GLU A 650 -7.54 26.32 4.03
N VAL A 651 -6.84 25.72 5.00
CA VAL A 651 -7.30 24.52 5.70
C VAL A 651 -7.35 24.80 7.20
N ASP A 652 -8.55 25.15 7.67
CA ASP A 652 -8.78 25.43 9.08
C ASP A 652 -8.70 24.14 9.92
N ASP A 653 -9.58 23.18 9.62
CA ASP A 653 -9.72 21.93 10.34
C ASP A 653 -9.19 20.71 9.56
N GLY A 654 -9.11 19.58 10.24
CA GLY A 654 -8.75 18.29 9.65
C GLY A 654 -7.26 17.96 9.71
N LEU A 655 -6.96 16.68 9.84
CA LEU A 655 -5.59 16.16 9.85
C LEU A 655 -5.14 15.71 8.45
N ASP A 656 -3.86 15.95 8.13
CA ASP A 656 -3.29 15.66 6.83
C ASP A 656 -3.20 14.14 6.57
N GLN A 657 -3.96 13.64 5.59
CA GLN A 657 -3.98 12.21 5.28
C GLN A 657 -2.65 11.77 4.61
N GLY A 658 -1.82 11.03 5.36
CA GLY A 658 -0.52 10.54 4.90
C GLY A 658 0.67 11.13 5.65
N ASP A 659 0.45 12.17 6.46
CA ASP A 659 1.43 12.62 7.45
C ASP A 659 1.55 11.61 8.60
N ALA A 660 2.74 11.50 9.17
CA ALA A 660 3.02 10.54 10.24
C ALA A 660 2.27 10.86 11.53
N GLN A 661 2.06 12.14 11.82
CA GLN A 661 1.49 12.62 13.08
C GLN A 661 -0.02 12.47 13.14
N SER A 662 -0.69 12.55 11.99
CA SER A 662 -2.14 12.48 11.88
C SER A 662 -2.73 11.24 12.55
N LEU A 663 -2.04 10.09 12.48
CA LEU A 663 -2.53 8.86 13.10
C LEU A 663 -2.63 9.00 14.63
N ILE A 664 -1.55 9.33 15.32
CA ILE A 664 -1.57 9.41 16.80
C ILE A 664 -2.50 10.53 17.29
N LEU A 665 -2.57 11.66 16.58
CA LEU A 665 -3.50 12.74 16.92
C LEU A 665 -4.96 12.28 16.79
N TYR A 666 -5.31 11.58 15.70
CA TYR A 666 -6.65 11.01 15.56
C TYR A 666 -6.96 9.96 16.63
N LEU A 667 -5.97 9.14 17.04
CA LEU A 667 -6.18 8.18 18.12
C LEU A 667 -6.46 8.85 19.47
N ILE A 668 -5.85 10.02 19.73
CA ILE A 668 -6.11 10.82 20.93
C ILE A 668 -7.52 11.43 20.84
N TYR A 669 -7.86 12.00 19.69
CA TYR A 669 -9.17 12.63 19.40
C TYR A 669 -10.33 11.67 19.59
N ASN A 670 -10.22 10.45 19.05
CA ASN A 670 -11.29 9.48 19.10
C ASN A 670 -11.20 8.51 20.28
N ALA A 671 -10.27 8.73 21.22
CA ALA A 671 -10.07 7.87 22.39
C ALA A 671 -11.33 7.73 23.25
N ASP A 672 -12.20 8.74 23.31
CA ASP A 672 -13.38 8.66 24.17
C ASP A 672 -14.41 7.63 23.68
N LEU A 673 -14.46 7.34 22.37
CA LEU A 673 -15.36 6.32 21.82
C LEU A 673 -15.10 4.90 22.37
N PRO A 674 -13.92 4.28 22.18
CA PRO A 674 -13.65 2.96 22.75
C PRO A 674 -13.68 2.95 24.29
N ALA A 675 -13.47 4.12 24.94
CA ALA A 675 -13.60 4.27 26.39
C ALA A 675 -15.05 4.12 26.89
N MET A 676 -16.07 4.27 26.03
CA MET A 676 -17.50 4.02 26.37
C MET A 676 -17.84 2.54 26.64
N THR A 677 -16.85 1.64 26.58
CA THR A 677 -17.01 0.25 27.00
C THR A 677 -17.53 0.17 28.44
N ASN A 678 -18.64 -0.54 28.66
CA ASN A 678 -19.24 -0.69 29.98
C ASN A 678 -19.49 -2.17 30.29
N LYS A 679 -18.66 -2.74 31.17
CA LYS A 679 -18.78 -4.13 31.60
C LYS A 679 -20.07 -4.41 32.39
N LYS A 680 -20.59 -3.44 33.16
CA LYS A 680 -21.85 -3.59 33.93
C LYS A 680 -23.04 -3.71 32.98
N ASP A 681 -23.08 -2.88 31.94
CA ASP A 681 -24.12 -2.92 30.90
C ASP A 681 -23.87 -4.05 29.86
N LYS A 682 -22.84 -4.88 30.04
CA LYS A 682 -22.32 -5.90 29.10
C LYS A 682 -22.17 -5.36 27.65
N VAL A 683 -21.63 -4.15 27.52
CA VAL A 683 -21.30 -3.49 26.25
C VAL A 683 -19.79 -3.34 26.10
N THR A 684 -19.27 -3.70 24.94
CA THR A 684 -17.87 -3.49 24.54
C THR A 684 -17.82 -2.66 23.27
N VAL A 685 -17.10 -1.53 23.31
CA VAL A 685 -16.85 -0.69 22.13
C VAL A 685 -15.45 -1.00 21.62
N LEU A 686 -15.38 -1.55 20.40
CA LEU A 686 -14.15 -1.88 19.71
C LEU A 686 -13.82 -0.79 18.69
N ALA A 687 -12.59 -0.32 18.67
CA ALA A 687 -12.15 0.66 17.67
C ALA A 687 -10.87 0.19 16.96
N PHE A 688 -10.81 0.39 15.64
CA PHE A 688 -9.62 0.25 14.84
C PHE A 688 -9.44 1.50 13.98
N VAL A 689 -8.68 2.48 14.50
CA VAL A 689 -8.64 3.82 13.90
C VAL A 689 -10.08 4.36 13.79
N ASP A 690 -10.64 4.48 12.59
CA ASP A 690 -11.97 4.99 12.26
C ASP A 690 -13.07 3.90 12.25
N ASP A 691 -12.72 2.63 12.10
CA ASP A 691 -13.68 1.52 12.17
C ASP A 691 -14.11 1.28 13.63
N VAL A 692 -15.39 1.52 13.95
CA VAL A 692 -15.93 1.35 15.31
C VAL A 692 -17.04 0.28 15.32
N GLY A 693 -17.03 -0.58 16.33
CA GLY A 693 -18.06 -1.60 16.56
C GLY A 693 -18.57 -1.59 17.99
N ILE A 694 -19.88 -1.48 18.17
CA ILE A 694 -20.54 -1.58 19.48
C ILE A 694 -21.09 -3.00 19.62
N LEU A 695 -20.56 -3.76 20.58
CA LEU A 695 -20.95 -5.14 20.85
C LEU A 695 -21.70 -5.23 22.17
N ALA A 696 -22.95 -5.68 22.14
CA ALA A 696 -23.78 -5.91 23.31
C ALA A 696 -24.15 -7.40 23.47
N THR A 697 -24.26 -7.87 24.71
CA THR A 697 -24.73 -9.23 25.04
C THR A 697 -25.94 -9.17 25.97
N GLY A 698 -26.87 -10.11 25.85
CA GLY A 698 -28.13 -10.12 26.61
C GLY A 698 -28.93 -11.39 26.39
N ASN A 699 -30.05 -11.55 27.09
CA ASN A 699 -30.86 -12.77 27.04
C ASN A 699 -31.60 -12.92 25.70
N ASN A 700 -31.94 -11.80 25.06
CA ASN A 700 -32.60 -11.70 23.76
C ASN A 700 -32.14 -10.44 22.98
N PHE A 701 -32.54 -10.32 21.71
CA PHE A 701 -32.11 -9.22 20.84
C PHE A 701 -32.70 -7.86 21.20
N ASN A 702 -33.91 -7.80 21.78
CA ASN A 702 -34.47 -6.54 22.28
C ASN A 702 -33.60 -5.95 23.39
N GLU A 703 -33.07 -6.79 24.28
CA GLU A 703 -32.18 -6.34 25.35
C GLU A 703 -30.82 -5.83 24.83
N THR A 704 -30.21 -6.54 23.88
CA THR A 704 -28.95 -6.08 23.26
C THR A 704 -29.16 -4.79 22.48
N HIS A 705 -30.28 -4.63 21.78
CA HIS A 705 -30.64 -3.42 21.05
C HIS A 705 -30.89 -2.23 21.98
N ARG A 706 -31.55 -2.43 23.14
CA ARG A 706 -31.70 -1.38 24.17
C ARG A 706 -30.34 -0.88 24.66
N ARG A 707 -29.39 -1.78 24.91
CA ARG A 707 -28.04 -1.44 25.35
C ARG A 707 -27.24 -0.70 24.28
N ILE A 708 -27.36 -1.11 23.01
CA ILE A 708 -26.79 -0.38 21.87
C ILE A 708 -27.40 1.02 21.77
N THR A 709 -28.73 1.12 21.88
CA THR A 709 -29.45 2.40 21.82
C THR A 709 -29.01 3.35 22.93
N LYS A 710 -28.86 2.86 24.17
CA LYS A 710 -28.30 3.62 25.30
C LYS A 710 -26.87 4.09 25.03
N THR A 711 -26.04 3.28 24.39
CA THR A 711 -24.66 3.65 24.02
C THR A 711 -24.64 4.70 22.90
N MET A 712 -25.64 4.69 22.02
CA MET A 712 -25.83 5.67 20.95
C MET A 712 -26.50 6.98 21.42
N ASP A 713 -26.72 7.16 22.72
CA ASP A 713 -27.47 8.28 23.30
C ASP A 713 -26.95 9.67 22.87
N GLU A 714 -27.87 10.62 22.75
CA GLU A 714 -27.64 11.99 22.25
C GLU A 714 -27.10 12.94 23.33
N ARG A 715 -27.29 12.60 24.61
CA ARG A 715 -26.80 13.44 25.72
C ARG A 715 -25.41 13.00 26.18
N THR A 716 -25.18 11.69 26.28
CA THR A 716 -23.99 11.13 26.94
C THR A 716 -23.24 10.08 26.13
N GLY A 717 -23.79 9.63 25.00
CA GLY A 717 -23.25 8.52 24.20
C GLY A 717 -22.49 8.94 22.94
N VAL A 718 -22.41 8.00 21.99
CA VAL A 718 -21.67 8.14 20.72
C VAL A 718 -22.14 9.35 19.89
N ARG A 719 -23.45 9.65 19.89
CA ARG A 719 -23.97 10.82 19.16
C ARG A 719 -23.58 12.15 19.81
N SER A 720 -23.53 12.19 21.14
CA SER A 720 -23.04 13.37 21.88
C SER A 720 -21.58 13.65 21.55
N TRP A 721 -20.73 12.61 21.61
CA TRP A 721 -19.33 12.70 21.23
C TRP A 721 -19.17 13.15 19.77
N ALA A 722 -19.96 12.60 18.85
CA ALA A 722 -19.88 12.94 17.43
C ALA A 722 -20.13 14.42 17.17
N ARG A 723 -21.15 15.01 17.83
CA ARG A 723 -21.47 16.43 17.76
C ARG A 723 -20.35 17.31 18.32
N SER A 724 -19.71 16.92 19.43
CA SER A 724 -18.62 17.71 20.02
C SER A 724 -17.28 17.55 19.28
N HIS A 725 -17.10 16.48 18.51
CA HIS A 725 -15.86 16.14 17.82
C HIS A 725 -15.99 16.22 16.29
N ASN A 726 -16.90 17.06 15.78
CA ASN A 726 -17.09 17.34 14.33
C ASN A 726 -17.19 16.06 13.48
N CYS A 727 -17.67 14.97 14.07
CA CYS A 727 -17.65 13.65 13.47
C CYS A 727 -19.04 13.34 12.92
N SER A 728 -19.10 12.98 11.65
CA SER A 728 -20.33 12.57 10.98
C SER A 728 -20.31 11.08 10.68
N PHE A 729 -21.39 10.38 10.99
CA PHE A 729 -21.54 8.96 10.67
C PHE A 729 -22.32 8.76 9.37
N GLY A 730 -21.87 7.81 8.55
CA GLY A 730 -22.65 7.26 7.43
C GLY A 730 -23.75 6.35 7.94
N MET A 731 -24.83 6.95 8.44
CA MET A 731 -25.97 6.21 9.01
C MET A 731 -26.53 5.17 8.03
N GLU A 732 -26.51 5.47 6.72
CA GLU A 732 -26.91 4.57 5.64
C GLU A 732 -26.00 3.33 5.48
N LYS A 733 -24.79 3.37 6.06
CA LYS A 733 -23.80 2.29 6.00
C LYS A 733 -23.67 1.52 7.30
N PHE A 734 -24.44 1.88 8.33
CA PHE A 734 -24.44 1.12 9.57
C PHE A 734 -24.84 -0.33 9.30
N GLN A 735 -24.08 -1.26 9.86
CA GLN A 735 -24.36 -2.69 9.72
C GLN A 735 -24.62 -3.28 11.10
N LEU A 736 -25.87 -3.71 11.32
CA LEU A 736 -26.25 -4.48 12.50
C LEU A 736 -26.15 -5.98 12.18
N VAL A 737 -25.50 -6.75 13.05
CA VAL A 737 -25.52 -8.22 13.01
C VAL A 737 -25.91 -8.76 14.37
N ASP A 738 -27.00 -9.53 14.38
CA ASP A 738 -27.48 -10.25 15.53
C ASP A 738 -26.92 -11.68 15.51
N PHE A 739 -26.11 -12.03 16.51
CA PHE A 739 -25.42 -13.32 16.58
C PHE A 739 -26.15 -14.32 17.47
N SER A 740 -26.64 -15.41 16.87
CA SER A 740 -27.20 -16.55 17.60
C SER A 740 -27.22 -17.80 16.73
N ARG A 741 -27.06 -18.97 17.38
CA ARG A 741 -27.33 -20.30 16.81
C ARG A 741 -28.59 -20.95 17.38
N LYS A 742 -29.32 -20.25 18.26
CA LYS A 742 -30.58 -20.74 18.79
C LYS A 742 -31.61 -20.77 17.67
N LYS A 743 -32.40 -21.83 17.66
CA LYS A 743 -33.59 -21.98 16.83
C LYS A 743 -34.82 -21.84 17.72
N THR A 744 -35.91 -21.32 17.17
CA THR A 744 -37.24 -21.38 17.77
C THR A 744 -38.15 -22.25 16.91
N ILE A 745 -39.28 -22.63 17.44
CA ILE A 745 -40.35 -23.29 16.69
C ILE A 745 -41.30 -22.19 16.20
N ASP A 746 -41.71 -22.22 14.93
CA ASP A 746 -42.76 -21.36 14.39
C ASP A 746 -44.15 -21.96 14.60
N ASP A 747 -45.19 -21.25 14.15
CA ASP A 747 -46.59 -21.66 14.33
C ASP A 747 -46.90 -22.99 13.61
N ASP A 748 -46.10 -23.36 12.59
CA ASP A 748 -46.19 -24.60 11.82
C ASP A 748 -45.36 -25.76 12.41
N GLY A 749 -44.73 -25.57 13.58
CA GLY A 749 -43.91 -26.60 14.23
C GLY A 749 -42.48 -26.74 13.67
N LEU A 750 -42.05 -25.88 12.74
CA LEU A 750 -40.73 -25.91 12.10
C LEU A 750 -39.67 -25.16 12.92
N LYS A 751 -38.45 -25.69 12.92
CA LYS A 751 -37.29 -25.05 13.58
C LYS A 751 -36.73 -23.91 12.74
N ILE A 752 -37.12 -22.68 13.04
CA ILE A 752 -36.64 -21.45 12.40
C ILE A 752 -35.56 -20.75 13.22
N ASP A 753 -34.88 -19.76 12.62
CA ASP A 753 -33.99 -18.86 13.35
C ASP A 753 -34.78 -18.02 14.36
N LEU A 754 -34.14 -17.66 15.49
CA LEU A 754 -34.73 -16.69 16.41
C LEU A 754 -35.13 -15.40 15.66
N PRO A 755 -36.34 -14.85 15.91
CA PRO A 755 -36.74 -13.56 15.38
C PRO A 755 -35.71 -12.48 15.70
N ARG A 756 -35.40 -11.65 14.71
CA ARG A 756 -34.38 -10.59 14.80
C ARG A 756 -35.07 -9.25 14.60
N PRO A 757 -35.46 -8.55 15.68
CA PRO A 757 -36.20 -7.30 15.58
C PRO A 757 -35.35 -6.22 14.90
N GLU A 758 -36.00 -5.16 14.45
CA GLU A 758 -35.30 -4.00 13.92
C GLU A 758 -34.72 -3.15 15.06
N LEU A 759 -33.50 -2.65 14.89
CA LEU A 759 -32.92 -1.69 15.80
C LEU A 759 -33.47 -0.30 15.46
N LYS A 760 -34.19 0.30 16.40
CA LYS A 760 -34.71 1.67 16.29
C LYS A 760 -33.76 2.63 17.00
N LEU A 761 -32.98 3.38 16.22
CA LEU A 761 -32.28 4.58 16.68
C LEU A 761 -33.16 5.80 16.37
N ARG A 762 -33.09 6.88 17.14
CA ARG A 762 -33.90 8.09 16.86
C ARG A 762 -33.65 8.56 15.42
N GLY A 763 -34.70 8.51 14.60
CA GLY A 763 -34.68 8.87 13.17
C GLY A 763 -34.08 7.84 12.21
N LEU A 764 -33.71 6.63 12.66
CA LEU A 764 -33.10 5.59 11.82
C LEU A 764 -33.49 4.19 12.29
N THR A 765 -34.08 3.42 11.38
CA THR A 765 -34.42 2.00 11.60
C THR A 765 -33.43 1.12 10.84
N ILE A 766 -32.75 0.22 11.56
CA ILE A 766 -31.71 -0.65 10.98
C ILE A 766 -32.18 -2.11 11.09
N LYS A 767 -32.35 -2.75 9.93
CA LYS A 767 -32.64 -4.19 9.84
C LYS A 767 -31.35 -5.00 10.09
N PRO A 768 -31.37 -6.04 10.95
CA PRO A 768 -30.24 -6.94 11.12
C PRO A 768 -29.84 -7.62 9.80
N SER A 769 -28.59 -7.46 9.39
CA SER A 769 -28.03 -8.15 8.24
C SER A 769 -27.67 -9.60 8.57
N ARG A 770 -27.76 -10.48 7.57
CA ARG A 770 -27.26 -11.88 7.65
C ARG A 770 -25.75 -11.95 7.81
N GLN A 771 -25.04 -10.94 7.34
CA GLN A 771 -23.59 -10.85 7.43
C GLN A 771 -23.10 -9.40 7.41
N ALA A 772 -21.95 -9.16 8.01
CA ALA A 772 -21.24 -7.88 7.92
C ALA A 772 -19.75 -8.10 7.66
N LYS A 773 -19.13 -7.14 6.98
CA LYS A 773 -17.68 -7.13 6.79
C LYS A 773 -17.06 -6.25 7.87
N PHE A 774 -16.20 -6.83 8.70
CA PHE A 774 -15.46 -6.10 9.72
C PHE A 774 -13.97 -6.46 9.65
N LEU A 775 -13.11 -5.45 9.57
CA LEU A 775 -11.64 -5.58 9.50
C LEU A 775 -11.15 -6.64 8.49
N GLY A 776 -11.84 -6.71 7.34
CA GLY A 776 -11.47 -7.59 6.23
C GLY A 776 -12.06 -9.01 6.27
N LEU A 777 -12.79 -9.40 7.32
CA LEU A 777 -13.50 -10.67 7.42
C LEU A 777 -15.01 -10.48 7.28
N ILE A 778 -15.70 -11.46 6.70
CA ILE A 778 -17.16 -11.52 6.63
C ILE A 778 -17.67 -12.37 7.80
N LEU A 779 -18.41 -11.75 8.72
CA LEU A 779 -19.02 -12.40 9.87
C LEU A 779 -20.49 -12.66 9.58
N ASP A 780 -20.92 -13.92 9.62
CA ASP A 780 -22.32 -14.29 9.55
C ASP A 780 -22.95 -14.45 10.94
N GLN A 781 -24.27 -14.35 11.02
CA GLN A 781 -25.05 -14.42 12.28
C GLN A 781 -24.78 -15.68 13.14
N GLU A 782 -24.35 -16.79 12.53
CA GLU A 782 -24.05 -18.04 13.22
C GLU A 782 -22.54 -18.31 13.36
N LEU A 783 -21.68 -17.42 12.84
CA LEU A 783 -20.23 -17.58 12.75
C LEU A 783 -19.85 -18.95 12.15
N ARG A 784 -20.46 -19.31 11.00
CA ARG A 784 -20.15 -20.51 10.21
C ARG A 784 -19.12 -20.25 9.10
N TRP A 785 -18.88 -18.98 8.76
CA TRP A 785 -17.82 -18.51 7.86
C TRP A 785 -17.93 -19.02 6.42
N LYS A 786 -19.13 -19.40 5.96
CA LYS A 786 -19.33 -19.93 4.59
C LYS A 786 -18.91 -18.92 3.52
N GLU A 787 -19.44 -17.70 3.60
CA GLU A 787 -19.15 -16.62 2.64
C GLU A 787 -17.68 -16.16 2.71
N GLN A 788 -17.13 -16.11 3.93
CA GLN A 788 -15.71 -15.81 4.12
C GLN A 788 -14.82 -16.87 3.45
N ASN A 789 -15.14 -18.16 3.61
CA ASN A 789 -14.39 -19.25 2.98
C ASN A 789 -14.47 -19.17 1.46
N THR A 790 -15.67 -18.95 0.89
CA THR A 790 -15.86 -18.76 -0.56
C THR A 790 -15.01 -17.59 -1.07
N ARG A 791 -15.04 -16.44 -0.39
CA ARG A 791 -14.22 -15.27 -0.73
C ARG A 791 -12.72 -15.59 -0.75
N VAL A 792 -12.21 -16.32 0.25
CA VAL A 792 -10.79 -16.72 0.32
C VAL A 792 -10.43 -17.64 -0.84
N ILE A 793 -11.27 -18.62 -1.16
CA ILE A 793 -11.05 -19.55 -2.29
C ILE A 793 -11.03 -18.79 -3.63
N THR A 794 -11.99 -17.92 -3.87
CA THR A 794 -12.06 -17.10 -5.09
C THR A 794 -10.82 -16.22 -5.23
N LYS A 795 -10.39 -15.59 -4.14
CA LYS A 795 -9.18 -14.77 -4.11
C LYS A 795 -7.91 -15.60 -4.35
N ALA A 796 -7.83 -16.79 -3.77
CA ALA A 796 -6.72 -17.71 -3.98
C ALA A 796 -6.63 -18.16 -5.44
N ALA A 797 -7.76 -18.53 -6.05
CA ALA A 797 -7.85 -18.89 -7.46
C ALA A 797 -7.45 -17.72 -8.38
N TYR A 798 -7.93 -16.51 -8.08
CA TYR A 798 -7.56 -15.30 -8.81
C TYR A 798 -6.04 -15.08 -8.81
N TRP A 799 -5.39 -15.10 -7.63
CA TRP A 799 -3.94 -14.90 -7.53
C TRP A 799 -3.14 -16.00 -8.20
N THR A 800 -3.60 -17.24 -8.15
CA THR A 800 -2.96 -18.33 -8.88
C THR A 800 -3.06 -18.13 -10.39
N ALA A 801 -4.24 -17.80 -10.92
CA ALA A 801 -4.41 -17.51 -12.34
C ALA A 801 -3.54 -16.34 -12.79
N GLN A 802 -3.46 -15.29 -11.96
CA GLN A 802 -2.61 -14.13 -12.17
C GLN A 802 -1.11 -14.51 -12.25
N LEU A 803 -0.59 -15.28 -11.29
CA LEU A 803 0.80 -15.71 -11.30
C LEU A 803 1.11 -16.70 -12.44
N GLN A 804 0.14 -17.53 -12.84
CA GLN A 804 0.28 -18.41 -14.01
C GLN A 804 0.41 -17.66 -15.34
N ARG A 805 0.08 -16.36 -15.39
CA ARG A 805 0.35 -15.52 -16.57
C ARG A 805 1.82 -15.14 -16.71
N LEU A 806 2.60 -15.25 -15.63
CA LEU A 806 4.01 -14.89 -15.59
C LEU A 806 4.93 -16.04 -15.95
N ALA A 807 4.44 -17.29 -15.95
CA ALA A 807 5.27 -18.45 -16.23
C ALA A 807 4.50 -19.51 -17.01
N LYS A 808 5.16 -20.06 -18.02
CA LYS A 808 4.72 -21.21 -18.80
C LYS A 808 5.74 -22.34 -18.65
N HIS A 809 5.40 -23.53 -19.11
CA HIS A 809 6.29 -24.70 -19.09
C HIS A 809 7.61 -24.51 -19.86
N LYS A 810 7.71 -23.53 -20.79
CA LYS A 810 8.88 -23.30 -21.66
C LYS A 810 9.53 -21.92 -21.53
N ALA A 811 8.92 -20.98 -20.81
CA ALA A 811 9.37 -19.58 -20.78
C ALA A 811 8.71 -18.80 -19.63
N GLY A 812 9.32 -17.68 -19.24
CA GLY A 812 8.77 -16.71 -18.28
C GLY A 812 9.57 -16.61 -16.98
N VAL A 813 8.91 -16.15 -15.92
CA VAL A 813 9.58 -15.83 -14.66
C VAL A 813 10.26 -17.05 -14.07
N ASN A 814 11.54 -16.91 -13.74
CA ASN A 814 12.31 -17.97 -13.11
C ASN A 814 11.64 -18.51 -11.83
N HIS A 815 11.93 -19.76 -11.51
CA HIS A 815 11.24 -20.51 -10.45
C HIS A 815 11.37 -19.85 -9.08
N LYS A 816 12.56 -19.33 -8.74
CA LYS A 816 12.83 -18.60 -7.49
C LYS A 816 11.93 -17.37 -7.36
N ASN A 817 11.85 -16.57 -8.42
CA ASN A 817 11.09 -15.32 -8.44
C ASN A 817 9.59 -15.58 -8.40
N LEU A 818 9.07 -16.56 -9.14
CA LEU A 818 7.66 -16.91 -9.11
C LEU A 818 7.24 -17.45 -7.73
N ARG A 819 8.07 -18.30 -7.13
CA ARG A 819 7.89 -18.78 -5.75
C ARG A 819 7.90 -17.64 -4.75
N ARG A 820 8.87 -16.72 -4.87
CA ARG A 820 8.97 -15.52 -4.01
C ARG A 820 7.73 -14.65 -4.13
N LEU A 821 7.22 -14.43 -5.35
CA LEU A 821 5.97 -13.70 -5.59
C LEU A 821 4.80 -14.39 -4.91
N PHE A 822 4.63 -15.71 -5.08
CA PHE A 822 3.53 -16.44 -4.45
C PHE A 822 3.56 -16.32 -2.92
N ILE A 823 4.71 -16.63 -2.29
CA ILE A 823 4.88 -16.61 -0.83
C ILE A 823 4.72 -15.21 -0.25
N SER A 824 5.19 -14.18 -0.97
CA SER A 824 5.22 -12.80 -0.43
C SER A 824 3.98 -11.98 -0.78
N THR A 825 3.19 -12.36 -1.79
CA THR A 825 2.03 -11.58 -2.25
C THR A 825 0.71 -12.33 -2.09
N ALA A 826 0.58 -13.53 -2.65
CA ALA A 826 -0.66 -14.27 -2.68
C ALA A 826 -0.95 -14.94 -1.33
N LEU A 827 0.02 -15.70 -0.80
CA LEU A 827 -0.15 -16.48 0.41
C LEU A 827 -0.57 -15.64 1.65
N PRO A 828 0.02 -14.46 1.93
CA PRO A 828 -0.40 -13.62 3.05
C PRO A 828 -1.84 -13.08 2.87
N ARG A 829 -2.26 -12.83 1.63
CA ARG A 829 -3.61 -12.36 1.30
C ARG A 829 -4.68 -13.44 1.42
N ILE A 830 -4.29 -14.71 1.26
CA ILE A 830 -5.14 -15.91 1.37
C ILE A 830 -5.28 -16.31 2.83
N THR A 831 -4.18 -16.26 3.59
CA THR A 831 -4.12 -16.73 5.00
C THR A 831 -4.54 -15.68 6.03
N TYR A 832 -4.81 -14.44 5.60
CA TYR A 832 -5.23 -13.36 6.49
C TYR A 832 -6.51 -13.72 7.28
N GLY A 833 -6.37 -13.85 8.60
CA GLY A 833 -7.46 -14.11 9.55
C GLY A 833 -7.91 -15.57 9.67
N ILE A 834 -7.21 -16.51 9.04
CA ILE A 834 -7.57 -17.94 9.05
C ILE A 834 -7.59 -18.52 10.46
N GLU A 835 -6.79 -17.98 11.38
CA GLU A 835 -6.78 -18.35 12.79
C GLU A 835 -8.10 -18.04 13.53
N VAL A 836 -8.99 -17.24 12.93
CA VAL A 836 -10.31 -16.90 13.45
C VAL A 836 -11.41 -17.72 12.76
N PHE A 837 -11.44 -17.72 11.42
CA PHE A 837 -12.59 -18.24 10.66
C PHE A 837 -12.51 -19.72 10.27
N ASP A 838 -11.31 -20.32 10.27
CA ASP A 838 -11.10 -21.77 10.18
C ASP A 838 -10.09 -22.17 11.25
N PRO A 839 -10.41 -22.13 12.56
CA PRO A 839 -9.46 -22.43 13.63
C PRO A 839 -9.16 -23.94 13.76
N PRO A 840 -8.14 -24.34 14.56
CA PRO A 840 -7.81 -25.75 14.77
C PRO A 840 -9.00 -26.60 15.24
N ARG A 841 -9.07 -27.85 14.76
CA ARG A 841 -10.13 -28.81 15.11
C ARG A 841 -9.73 -29.69 16.30
N ARG A 842 -10.72 -30.26 17.00
CA ARG A 842 -10.53 -31.16 18.16
C ARG A 842 -11.11 -32.55 17.93
N GLY A 843 -10.62 -33.52 18.71
CA GLY A 843 -11.14 -34.89 18.74
C GLY A 843 -11.07 -35.59 17.38
N ARG A 844 -12.06 -36.44 17.08
CA ARG A 844 -12.18 -37.13 15.78
C ARG A 844 -12.22 -36.17 14.58
N ALA A 845 -12.63 -34.91 14.74
CA ALA A 845 -12.62 -33.94 13.65
C ALA A 845 -11.20 -33.48 13.23
N ARG A 846 -10.17 -33.75 14.03
CA ARG A 846 -8.76 -33.45 13.71
C ARG A 846 -8.21 -34.36 12.60
N THR A 847 -8.79 -35.55 12.41
CA THR A 847 -8.35 -36.50 11.37
C THR A 847 -8.84 -36.13 9.97
N PHE A 848 -9.86 -35.26 9.87
CA PHE A 848 -10.44 -34.85 8.60
C PHE A 848 -9.97 -33.46 8.16
N ARG A 849 -9.58 -33.34 6.89
CA ARG A 849 -9.22 -32.05 6.26
C ARG A 849 -10.41 -31.11 6.14
N SER A 850 -10.20 -29.80 6.30
CA SER A 850 -11.27 -28.81 6.07
C SER A 850 -11.61 -28.69 4.58
N ALA A 851 -12.85 -28.29 4.27
CA ALA A 851 -13.24 -28.02 2.88
C ALA A 851 -12.38 -26.89 2.28
N LEU A 852 -12.03 -25.90 3.12
CA LEU A 852 -11.11 -24.83 2.77
C LEU A 852 -9.70 -25.37 2.55
N GLU A 853 -9.16 -26.16 3.48
CA GLU A 853 -7.84 -26.78 3.39
C GLU A 853 -7.69 -27.58 2.10
N LYS A 854 -8.64 -28.46 1.76
CA LYS A 854 -8.63 -29.24 0.51
C LYS A 854 -8.55 -28.33 -0.74
N LYS A 855 -9.32 -27.23 -0.75
CA LYS A 855 -9.34 -26.30 -1.89
C LYS A 855 -8.07 -25.46 -1.96
N LEU A 856 -7.53 -25.01 -0.82
CA LEU A 856 -6.26 -24.30 -0.76
C LEU A 856 -5.09 -25.20 -1.17
N ASP A 857 -5.10 -26.47 -0.79
CA ASP A 857 -4.08 -27.44 -1.18
C ASP A 857 -4.09 -27.65 -2.70
N SER A 858 -5.29 -27.72 -3.30
CA SER A 858 -5.43 -27.73 -4.76
C SER A 858 -4.94 -26.45 -5.43
N VAL A 859 -4.99 -25.30 -4.77
CA VAL A 859 -4.51 -24.02 -5.30
C VAL A 859 -2.98 -23.96 -5.21
N ILE A 860 -2.42 -24.30 -4.04
CA ILE A 860 -0.97 -24.36 -3.80
C ILE A 860 -0.33 -25.40 -4.72
N GLY A 861 -0.94 -26.57 -4.89
CA GLY A 861 -0.44 -27.60 -5.81
C GLY A 861 -0.42 -27.14 -7.27
N ARG A 862 -1.43 -26.38 -7.72
CA ARG A 862 -1.44 -25.84 -9.10
C ARG A 862 -0.32 -24.82 -9.33
N ILE A 863 -0.09 -23.91 -8.37
CA ILE A 863 1.01 -22.95 -8.50
C ILE A 863 2.37 -23.64 -8.35
N ALA A 864 2.48 -24.69 -7.53
CA ALA A 864 3.70 -25.47 -7.40
C ALA A 864 4.08 -26.13 -8.72
N VAL A 865 3.12 -26.74 -9.42
CA VAL A 865 3.32 -27.29 -10.77
C VAL A 865 3.83 -26.21 -11.73
N THR A 866 3.25 -25.01 -11.70
CA THR A 866 3.72 -23.89 -12.52
C THR A 866 5.14 -23.44 -12.13
N ILE A 867 5.46 -23.39 -10.83
CA ILE A 867 6.79 -23.02 -10.32
C ILE A 867 7.86 -24.02 -10.73
N VAL A 868 7.55 -25.31 -10.86
CA VAL A 868 8.55 -26.30 -11.29
C VAL A 868 8.57 -26.51 -12.81
N GLY A 869 7.78 -25.75 -13.58
CA GLY A 869 7.65 -25.94 -15.03
C GLY A 869 6.93 -27.24 -15.44
N GLY A 870 6.22 -27.90 -14.51
CA GLY A 870 5.57 -29.18 -14.74
C GLY A 870 4.32 -29.11 -15.63
N LEU A 871 3.94 -30.25 -16.21
CA LEU A 871 2.68 -30.38 -16.95
C LEU A 871 1.48 -30.33 -16.01
N ARG A 872 0.29 -29.97 -16.53
CA ARG A 872 -0.95 -29.91 -15.73
C ARG A 872 -1.29 -31.23 -15.01
N THR A 873 -0.85 -32.36 -15.55
CA THR A 873 -1.02 -33.71 -15.02
C THR A 873 0.04 -34.11 -13.99
N SER A 874 1.07 -33.28 -13.76
CA SER A 874 2.14 -33.58 -12.80
C SER A 874 1.59 -33.75 -11.37
N PRO A 875 2.10 -34.73 -10.60
CA PRO A 875 1.69 -34.94 -9.21
C PRO A 875 1.96 -33.70 -8.34
N ARG A 876 0.90 -33.20 -7.68
CA ARG A 876 0.95 -31.94 -6.92
C ARG A 876 1.79 -32.04 -5.65
N ASP A 877 1.75 -33.17 -4.98
CA ASP A 877 2.56 -33.47 -3.78
C ASP A 877 4.06 -33.40 -4.10
N VAL A 878 4.47 -34.01 -5.21
CA VAL A 878 5.86 -33.96 -5.73
C VAL A 878 6.23 -32.52 -6.12
N ALA A 879 5.37 -31.83 -6.88
CA ALA A 879 5.62 -30.45 -7.28
C ALA A 879 5.76 -29.50 -6.08
N MET A 880 4.94 -29.65 -5.04
CA MET A 880 5.06 -28.87 -3.80
C MET A 880 6.37 -29.17 -3.06
N ALA A 881 6.78 -30.45 -2.99
CA ALA A 881 8.05 -30.84 -2.37
C ALA A 881 9.24 -30.21 -3.10
N HIS A 882 9.31 -30.30 -4.44
CA HIS A 882 10.36 -29.70 -5.26
C HIS A 882 10.34 -28.17 -5.23
N ALA A 883 9.17 -27.55 -5.36
CA ALA A 883 9.03 -26.09 -5.25
C ALA A 883 9.33 -25.55 -3.84
N ASN A 884 9.62 -26.43 -2.86
CA ASN A 884 9.71 -26.11 -1.45
C ASN A 884 8.52 -25.25 -0.98
N LEU A 885 7.32 -25.68 -1.36
CA LEU A 885 6.06 -25.12 -0.92
C LEU A 885 5.42 -26.07 0.10
N ASP A 886 4.96 -25.47 1.19
CA ASP A 886 4.22 -26.18 2.22
C ASP A 886 2.81 -26.53 1.69
N PRO A 887 2.30 -27.76 1.92
CA PRO A 887 0.89 -28.07 1.74
C PRO A 887 0.00 -27.14 2.57
N ALA A 888 -1.28 -27.02 2.19
CA ALA A 888 -2.18 -26.06 2.85
C ALA A 888 -2.26 -26.27 4.37
N LYS A 889 -2.32 -27.52 4.82
CA LYS A 889 -2.32 -27.89 6.24
C LYS A 889 -1.14 -27.27 6.98
N THR A 890 0.09 -27.46 6.48
CA THR A 890 1.31 -26.94 7.07
C THR A 890 1.36 -25.42 7.04
N VAL A 891 0.93 -24.78 5.94
CA VAL A 891 0.83 -23.31 5.85
C VAL A 891 -0.08 -22.78 6.96
N ILE A 892 -1.27 -23.36 7.08
CA ILE A 892 -2.30 -22.96 8.04
C ILE A 892 -1.79 -23.17 9.47
N GLU A 893 -1.17 -24.31 9.75
CA GLU A 893 -0.62 -24.63 11.07
C GLU A 893 0.51 -23.67 11.47
N ARG A 894 1.38 -23.28 10.52
CA ARG A 894 2.38 -22.23 10.76
C ARG A 894 1.75 -20.88 11.07
N VAL A 895 0.59 -20.55 10.50
CA VAL A 895 -0.17 -19.33 10.84
C VAL A 895 -0.73 -19.44 12.26
N TYR A 896 -1.32 -20.58 12.62
CA TYR A 896 -1.81 -20.81 13.97
C TYR A 896 -0.71 -20.69 15.01
N ALA A 897 0.47 -21.29 14.78
CA ALA A 897 1.59 -21.24 15.72
C ALA A 897 2.07 -19.81 15.94
N ARG A 898 2.20 -19.01 14.88
CA ARG A 898 2.56 -17.58 14.98
C ARG A 898 1.50 -16.78 15.75
N ALA A 899 0.22 -17.03 15.47
CA ALA A 899 -0.87 -16.38 16.18
C ALA A 899 -0.88 -16.77 17.67
N ALA A 900 -0.67 -18.05 17.98
CA ALA A 900 -0.69 -18.57 19.33
C ALA A 900 0.45 -18.00 20.19
N VAL A 901 1.70 -18.05 19.69
CA VAL A 901 2.87 -17.46 20.37
C VAL A 901 2.69 -15.95 20.58
N ARG A 902 2.16 -15.24 19.58
CA ARG A 902 1.85 -13.81 19.72
C ARG A 902 0.81 -13.54 20.80
N LEU A 903 -0.27 -14.32 20.84
CA LEU A 903 -1.33 -14.18 21.85
C LEU A 903 -0.82 -14.51 23.26
N ALA A 904 0.07 -15.49 23.41
CA ALA A 904 0.66 -15.88 24.68
C ALA A 904 1.62 -14.82 25.25
N THR A 905 2.24 -14.00 24.39
CA THR A 905 3.21 -12.96 24.77
C THR A 905 2.59 -11.57 24.97
N LEU A 906 1.25 -11.47 24.91
CA LEU A 906 0.54 -10.20 25.11
C LEU A 906 0.79 -9.63 26.52
N PRO A 907 0.99 -8.31 26.66
CA PRO A 907 1.16 -7.69 27.98
C PRO A 907 -0.14 -7.74 28.79
N LYS A 908 -0.04 -7.65 30.12
CA LYS A 908 -1.18 -7.70 31.05
C LYS A 908 -2.26 -6.64 30.75
N THR A 909 -1.86 -5.50 30.18
CA THR A 909 -2.73 -4.38 29.78
C THR A 909 -3.49 -4.60 28.47
N HIS A 910 -3.23 -5.70 27.76
CA HIS A 910 -3.93 -6.00 26.51
C HIS A 910 -5.29 -6.68 26.80
N PRO A 911 -6.40 -6.28 26.16
CA PRO A 911 -7.74 -6.80 26.51
C PRO A 911 -7.91 -8.31 26.30
N LEU A 912 -7.13 -8.91 25.40
CA LEU A 912 -7.10 -10.37 25.21
C LEU A 912 -6.29 -11.15 26.27
N TYR A 913 -5.37 -10.52 27.00
CA TYR A 913 -4.54 -11.19 28.00
C TYR A 913 -5.35 -12.01 29.03
N PRO A 914 -6.38 -11.45 29.71
CA PRO A 914 -7.18 -12.23 30.67
C PRO A 914 -7.94 -13.38 30.02
N HIS A 915 -8.28 -13.25 28.74
CA HIS A 915 -8.91 -14.34 27.99
C HIS A 915 -7.90 -15.45 27.67
N VAL A 916 -6.72 -15.10 27.17
CA VAL A 916 -5.63 -16.03 26.84
C VAL A 916 -5.24 -16.85 28.08
N SER A 917 -4.99 -16.18 29.21
CA SER A 917 -4.62 -16.83 30.48
C SER A 917 -5.71 -17.77 31.01
N ARG A 918 -6.99 -17.43 30.81
CA ARG A 918 -8.11 -18.28 31.25
C ARG A 918 -8.29 -19.50 30.36
N VAL A 919 -8.13 -19.36 29.04
CA VAL A 919 -8.36 -20.47 28.11
C VAL A 919 -7.26 -21.54 28.13
N SER A 920 -6.03 -21.18 28.52
CA SER A 920 -4.94 -22.13 28.72
C SER A 920 -5.21 -23.03 29.93
N LYS A 921 -5.78 -22.45 31.01
CA LYS A 921 -6.10 -23.19 32.24
C LYS A 921 -7.39 -24.00 32.16
N ARG A 922 -8.38 -23.61 31.33
CA ARG A 922 -9.75 -24.19 31.40
C ARG A 922 -10.34 -24.74 30.10
N GLY A 923 -10.90 -25.94 30.28
CA GLY A 923 -11.64 -26.77 29.34
C GLY A 923 -13.07 -26.31 29.00
N VAL A 924 -13.35 -25.68 27.85
CA VAL A 924 -14.70 -25.57 27.28
C VAL A 924 -15.03 -26.66 26.25
N LYS A 925 -16.19 -27.32 26.42
CA LYS A 925 -16.80 -28.31 25.49
C LYS A 925 -17.72 -27.64 24.44
N ARG A 926 -18.70 -26.83 24.86
CA ARG A 926 -19.70 -26.19 23.97
C ARG A 926 -19.24 -24.80 23.52
N TYR A 927 -19.39 -24.47 22.24
CA TYR A 927 -18.94 -23.20 21.62
C TYR A 927 -17.50 -22.78 22.02
N PRO A 928 -16.48 -23.63 21.79
CA PRO A 928 -15.09 -23.23 21.98
C PRO A 928 -14.75 -22.13 20.96
N SER A 929 -14.28 -20.98 21.45
CA SER A 929 -13.84 -19.91 20.56
C SER A 929 -12.54 -20.24 19.84
N PRO A 930 -12.21 -19.56 18.72
CA PRO A 930 -10.92 -19.73 18.04
C PRO A 930 -9.73 -19.62 19.00
N LEU A 931 -9.78 -18.67 19.95
CA LEU A 931 -8.80 -18.56 21.02
C LEU A 931 -8.63 -19.84 21.86
N HIS A 932 -9.72 -20.50 22.26
CA HIS A 932 -9.64 -21.78 22.99
C HIS A 932 -9.04 -22.90 22.13
N LEU A 933 -9.35 -22.89 20.83
CA LEU A 933 -8.89 -23.90 19.90
C LEU A 933 -7.39 -23.76 19.63
N LEU A 934 -6.91 -22.53 19.42
CA LEU A 934 -5.49 -22.21 19.23
C LEU A 934 -4.65 -22.56 20.47
N MET A 935 -5.06 -22.09 21.65
CA MET A 935 -4.29 -22.27 22.90
C MET A 935 -4.22 -23.72 23.37
N ARG A 936 -5.11 -24.60 22.91
CA ARG A 936 -5.02 -26.05 23.19
C ARG A 936 -4.39 -26.86 22.07
N HIS A 937 -4.20 -26.25 20.91
CA HIS A 937 -3.59 -26.95 19.79
C HIS A 937 -2.07 -27.03 19.95
N PHE A 938 -1.48 -26.01 20.57
CA PHE A 938 -0.07 -25.95 20.90
C PHE A 938 0.12 -25.99 22.40
N ASP A 939 1.16 -26.68 22.83
CA ASP A 939 1.59 -26.71 24.22
C ASP A 939 2.53 -25.52 24.49
N ILE A 940 1.92 -24.38 24.86
CA ILE A 940 2.63 -23.13 25.14
C ILE A 940 2.42 -22.79 26.61
N PRO A 941 3.49 -22.58 27.41
CA PRO A 941 3.38 -22.20 28.81
C PRO A 941 2.97 -20.72 28.93
N VAL A 942 1.66 -20.45 28.76
CA VAL A 942 1.11 -19.09 28.66
C VAL A 942 1.44 -18.21 29.87
N THR A 943 1.64 -18.77 31.06
CA THR A 943 2.00 -18.00 32.26
C THR A 943 3.51 -17.74 32.36
N ALA A 944 4.35 -18.69 31.99
CA ALA A 944 5.82 -18.59 32.10
C ALA A 944 6.48 -17.88 30.90
N ILE A 945 5.85 -17.88 29.72
CA ILE A 945 6.39 -17.20 28.54
C ILE A 945 6.43 -15.68 28.73
N GLU A 946 7.49 -15.04 28.22
CA GLU A 946 7.71 -13.60 28.37
C GLU A 946 6.49 -12.74 27.94
N LYS A 947 6.30 -11.60 28.61
CA LYS A 947 5.26 -10.62 28.27
C LYS A 947 5.89 -9.40 27.64
N ILE A 948 5.55 -9.13 26.39
CA ILE A 948 6.22 -8.11 25.59
C ILE A 948 5.39 -6.83 25.58
N LYS A 949 5.95 -5.75 26.12
CA LYS A 949 5.44 -4.38 26.01
C LYS A 949 5.99 -3.75 24.73
N PRO A 950 5.16 -3.46 23.71
CA PRO A 950 5.64 -3.02 22.40
C PRO A 950 6.40 -1.69 22.38
N HIS A 951 6.21 -0.86 23.41
CA HIS A 951 6.77 0.49 23.55
C HIS A 951 7.83 0.59 24.65
N GLU A 952 8.32 -0.55 25.15
CA GLU A 952 9.38 -0.56 26.16
C GLU A 952 10.68 0.02 25.59
N LYS A 953 11.37 0.83 26.40
CA LYS A 953 12.70 1.37 26.08
C LYS A 953 13.63 1.26 27.28
N LEU A 954 14.92 1.12 26.97
CA LEU A 954 15.99 1.20 27.97
C LEU A 954 16.23 2.68 28.30
N VAL A 955 16.27 3.00 29.58
CA VAL A 955 16.44 4.37 30.06
C VAL A 955 17.71 4.46 30.90
N TRP A 956 18.76 5.08 30.39
CA TRP A 956 19.97 5.41 31.16
C TRP A 956 20.64 6.67 30.58
N ASP A 957 21.62 7.22 31.30
CA ASP A 957 22.39 8.38 30.85
C ASP A 957 23.24 8.01 29.63
N SER A 958 22.90 8.58 28.47
CA SER A 958 23.58 8.32 27.19
C SER A 958 25.02 8.84 27.16
N ASN A 959 25.35 9.83 27.99
CA ASN A 959 26.70 10.41 28.00
C ASN A 959 27.68 9.49 28.75
N ARG A 960 27.14 8.69 29.67
CA ARG A 960 27.89 7.80 30.57
C ARG A 960 27.82 6.33 30.17
N VAL A 961 26.88 5.95 29.31
CA VAL A 961 26.81 4.60 28.70
C VAL A 961 27.06 4.73 27.20
N ARG A 962 28.27 4.36 26.77
CA ARG A 962 28.71 4.47 25.38
C ARG A 962 28.72 3.09 24.73
N VAL A 963 28.44 3.06 23.42
CA VAL A 963 28.59 1.87 22.59
C VAL A 963 29.55 2.22 21.47
N GLU A 964 30.66 1.50 21.35
CA GLU A 964 31.60 1.70 20.23
C GLU A 964 30.93 1.32 18.90
N ASP A 965 31.30 2.00 17.82
CA ASP A 965 30.81 1.65 16.47
C ASP A 965 31.36 0.30 16.02
N ALA A 966 30.60 -0.39 15.15
CA ALA A 966 31.08 -1.64 14.58
C ALA A 966 32.22 -1.35 13.60
N MET A 967 33.37 -1.97 13.81
CA MET A 967 34.57 -1.84 12.99
C MET A 967 34.87 -3.15 12.24
N GLU A 968 35.79 -3.12 11.28
CA GLU A 968 36.22 -4.34 10.60
C GLU A 968 36.92 -5.30 11.58
N ARG A 969 36.86 -6.60 11.29
CA ARG A 969 37.31 -7.64 12.22
C ARG A 969 38.77 -7.48 12.64
N GLY A 970 39.67 -7.18 11.69
CA GLY A 970 41.09 -7.00 11.97
C GLY A 970 41.38 -5.81 12.89
N GLU A 971 40.72 -4.68 12.65
CA GLU A 971 40.85 -3.49 13.51
C GLU A 971 40.33 -3.74 14.93
N ALA A 972 39.28 -4.55 15.08
CA ALA A 972 38.77 -4.93 16.40
C ALA A 972 39.79 -5.75 17.19
N ILE A 973 40.46 -6.72 16.55
CA ILE A 973 41.48 -7.58 17.18
C ILE A 973 42.68 -6.74 17.63
N GLU A 974 43.24 -5.94 16.74
CA GLU A 974 44.40 -5.08 17.03
C GLU A 974 44.11 -4.11 18.19
N ARG A 975 42.88 -3.58 18.24
CA ARG A 975 42.45 -2.67 19.31
C ARG A 975 42.29 -3.38 20.65
N GLU A 976 41.94 -4.67 20.66
CA GLU A 976 41.88 -5.48 21.88
C GLU A 976 43.26 -5.87 22.40
N GLU A 977 44.19 -6.23 21.50
CA GLU A 977 45.58 -6.48 21.87
C GLU A 977 46.23 -5.26 22.51
N ASN A 978 45.99 -4.07 21.93
CA ASN A 978 46.45 -2.79 22.46
C ASN A 978 45.80 -2.40 23.80
N ARG A 979 44.70 -3.06 24.22
CA ARG A 979 43.97 -2.78 25.47
C ARG A 979 44.27 -3.74 26.61
N ARG A 980 45.07 -4.81 26.40
CA ARG A 980 45.42 -5.81 27.43
C ARG A 980 45.98 -5.21 28.75
N GLY A 981 46.39 -3.94 28.75
CA GLY A 981 46.84 -3.18 29.92
C GLY A 981 45.80 -2.29 30.63
N GLN A 982 44.48 -2.46 30.42
CA GLN A 982 43.47 -1.65 31.13
C GLN A 982 43.10 -2.18 32.52
N ARG A 983 42.57 -1.28 33.37
CA ARG A 983 42.40 -1.49 34.81
C ARG A 983 41.24 -2.44 35.16
N GLN A 984 40.17 -2.51 34.35
CA GLN A 984 38.96 -3.33 34.59
C GLN A 984 38.20 -3.64 33.28
N ASP A 985 38.37 -4.85 32.74
CA ASP A 985 37.61 -5.33 31.57
C ASP A 985 36.69 -6.49 31.94
N LEU A 986 35.43 -6.41 31.51
CA LEU A 986 34.46 -7.49 31.59
C LEU A 986 34.23 -8.06 30.19
N TYR A 987 34.26 -9.37 30.09
CA TYR A 987 33.87 -10.10 28.88
C TYR A 987 32.63 -10.91 29.19
N THR A 988 31.66 -10.90 28.29
CA THR A 988 30.39 -11.60 28.49
C THR A 988 30.06 -12.40 27.25
N ASP A 989 29.52 -13.59 27.46
CA ASP A 989 29.11 -14.48 26.39
C ASP A 989 27.87 -15.28 26.82
N GLY A 990 27.21 -15.93 25.87
CA GLY A 990 26.15 -16.89 26.09
C GLY A 990 26.26 -18.10 25.19
N SER A 991 26.07 -19.28 25.78
CA SER A 991 26.17 -20.55 25.06
C SER A 991 24.87 -21.35 25.08
N MET A 992 24.74 -22.24 24.09
CA MET A 992 23.64 -23.18 23.96
C MET A 992 24.19 -24.54 23.51
N THR A 993 24.13 -25.52 24.40
CA THR A 993 24.55 -26.92 24.19
C THR A 993 23.39 -27.86 24.48
N GLU A 994 23.53 -29.16 24.23
CA GLU A 994 22.48 -30.14 24.58
C GLU A 994 22.12 -30.12 26.07
N GLY A 995 23.01 -29.66 26.96
CA GLY A 995 22.78 -29.51 28.39
C GLY A 995 21.84 -28.36 28.77
N GLY A 996 21.73 -27.32 27.94
CA GLY A 996 20.88 -26.17 28.18
C GLY A 996 21.38 -24.87 27.56
N VAL A 997 20.92 -23.75 28.11
CA VAL A 997 21.28 -22.39 27.71
C VAL A 997 21.81 -21.65 28.94
N ALA A 998 22.98 -21.05 28.85
CA ALA A 998 23.64 -20.39 29.96
C ALA A 998 24.42 -19.14 29.51
N GLY A 999 24.43 -18.11 30.36
CA GLY A 999 25.21 -16.89 30.15
C GLY A 999 26.38 -16.83 31.13
N ALA A 1000 27.46 -16.18 30.74
CA ALA A 1000 28.63 -16.00 31.61
C ALA A 1000 29.25 -14.60 31.49
N ALA A 1001 30.00 -14.24 32.52
CA ALA A 1001 30.82 -13.04 32.57
C ALA A 1001 32.16 -13.34 33.23
N VAL A 1002 33.24 -12.80 32.64
CA VAL A 1002 34.61 -12.95 33.13
C VAL A 1002 35.20 -11.56 33.35
N TRP A 1003 35.74 -11.33 34.55
CA TRP A 1003 36.49 -10.14 34.87
C TRP A 1003 37.98 -10.37 34.66
N MET A 1004 38.53 -9.61 33.73
CA MET A 1004 39.97 -9.53 33.45
C MET A 1004 40.54 -8.24 34.03
N LYS A 1005 41.68 -8.35 34.71
CA LYS A 1005 42.44 -7.21 35.23
C LYS A 1005 43.90 -7.38 34.82
N TRP A 1006 44.44 -6.41 34.08
CA TRP A 1006 45.79 -6.49 33.52
C TRP A 1006 46.03 -7.77 32.70
N GLY A 1007 45.04 -8.15 31.89
CA GLY A 1007 45.10 -9.37 31.07
C GLY A 1007 45.01 -10.69 31.83
N ARG A 1008 44.76 -10.68 33.15
CA ARG A 1008 44.58 -11.90 33.95
C ARG A 1008 43.15 -12.03 34.45
N GLU A 1009 42.60 -13.24 34.38
CA GLU A 1009 41.31 -13.55 35.00
C GLU A 1009 41.38 -13.34 36.50
N GLN A 1010 40.41 -12.62 37.05
CA GLN A 1010 40.27 -12.40 38.50
C GLN A 1010 39.06 -13.15 39.07
N SER A 1011 38.00 -13.25 38.29
CA SER A 1011 36.75 -13.91 38.68
C SER A 1011 35.92 -14.19 37.44
N ARG A 1012 35.20 -15.31 37.45
CA ARG A 1012 34.16 -15.64 36.48
C ARG A 1012 32.84 -15.94 37.19
N ARG A 1013 31.73 -15.68 36.49
CA ARG A 1013 30.37 -16.06 36.88
C ARG A 1013 29.66 -16.64 35.68
N ALA A 1014 28.89 -17.69 35.89
CA ALA A 1014 28.03 -18.26 34.88
C ALA A 1014 26.72 -18.69 35.52
N ALA A 1015 25.62 -18.63 34.76
CA ALA A 1015 24.31 -19.05 35.22
C ALA A 1015 23.53 -19.71 34.07
N ARG A 1016 23.02 -20.91 34.34
CA ARG A 1016 22.08 -21.60 33.48
C ARG A 1016 20.71 -20.92 33.56
N ILE A 1017 20.13 -20.59 32.41
CA ILE A 1017 18.86 -19.83 32.35
C ILE A 1017 17.66 -20.67 31.87
N GLY A 1018 17.89 -21.86 31.32
CA GLY A 1018 16.82 -22.75 30.86
C GLY A 1018 17.29 -23.77 29.84
N ASP A 1019 16.34 -24.50 29.27
CA ASP A 1019 16.58 -25.48 28.20
C ASP A 1019 16.62 -24.82 26.81
N GLN A 1020 17.17 -25.52 25.80
CA GLN A 1020 17.17 -25.06 24.39
C GLN A 1020 15.77 -24.84 23.80
N GLU A 1021 14.76 -25.49 24.39
CA GLU A 1021 13.36 -25.35 24.00
C GLU A 1021 12.68 -24.10 24.59
N GLU A 1022 13.28 -23.54 25.65
CA GLU A 1022 12.74 -22.47 26.45
C GLU A 1022 13.45 -21.14 26.21
N ASN A 1023 14.77 -21.15 26.03
CA ASN A 1023 15.59 -19.95 25.88
C ASN A 1023 16.49 -20.04 24.65
N THR A 1024 17.02 -18.90 24.17
CA THR A 1024 17.97 -18.84 23.08
C THR A 1024 19.30 -18.24 23.55
N VAL A 1025 20.35 -18.43 22.75
CA VAL A 1025 21.67 -17.81 22.95
C VAL A 1025 21.55 -16.30 23.23
N TYR A 1026 20.65 -15.59 22.55
CA TYR A 1026 20.47 -14.15 22.81
C TYR A 1026 20.05 -13.83 24.25
N GLU A 1027 19.20 -14.64 24.87
CA GLU A 1027 18.84 -14.45 26.28
C GLU A 1027 20.02 -14.76 27.22
N ALA A 1028 20.85 -15.76 26.89
CA ALA A 1028 22.06 -16.09 27.62
C ALA A 1028 23.11 -14.97 27.56
N GLU A 1029 23.35 -14.42 26.38
CA GLU A 1029 24.25 -13.28 26.15
C GLU A 1029 23.87 -12.06 26.99
N LEU A 1030 22.57 -11.79 27.05
CA LEU A 1030 22.03 -10.72 27.87
C LEU A 1030 22.12 -11.05 29.37
N MET A 1031 22.03 -12.33 29.75
CA MET A 1031 22.31 -12.75 31.12
C MET A 1031 23.79 -12.58 31.46
N GLY A 1032 24.71 -12.84 30.53
CA GLY A 1032 26.14 -12.53 30.69
C GLY A 1032 26.35 -11.06 31.05
N LEU A 1033 25.68 -10.12 30.36
CA LEU A 1033 25.70 -8.70 30.72
C LEU A 1033 25.19 -8.40 32.13
N VAL A 1034 24.13 -9.10 32.56
CA VAL A 1034 23.59 -8.98 33.93
C VAL A 1034 24.62 -9.47 34.95
N LEU A 1035 25.18 -10.66 34.76
CA LEU A 1035 26.18 -11.27 35.64
C LEU A 1035 27.44 -10.39 35.74
N GLY A 1036 27.89 -9.82 34.62
CA GLY A 1036 29.03 -8.90 34.59
C GLY A 1036 28.77 -7.64 35.41
N MET A 1037 27.57 -7.05 35.31
CA MET A 1037 27.21 -5.87 36.10
C MET A 1037 26.99 -6.18 37.58
N GLU A 1038 26.46 -7.36 37.92
CA GLU A 1038 26.36 -7.84 39.31
C GLU A 1038 27.75 -8.00 39.93
N MET A 1039 28.67 -8.62 39.20
CA MET A 1039 30.06 -8.75 39.60
C MET A 1039 30.71 -7.37 39.82
N ALA A 1040 30.48 -6.41 38.92
CA ALA A 1040 31.00 -5.05 39.06
C ALA A 1040 30.48 -4.33 40.32
N ILE A 1041 29.19 -4.49 40.64
CA ILE A 1041 28.57 -3.88 41.83
C ILE A 1041 29.15 -4.50 43.10
N GLU A 1042 29.18 -5.84 43.18
CA GLU A 1042 29.64 -6.59 44.35
C GLU A 1042 31.13 -6.38 44.62
N LYS A 1043 31.97 -6.48 43.59
CA LYS A 1043 33.42 -6.23 43.68
C LYS A 1043 33.75 -4.74 43.78
N LYS A 1044 32.73 -3.88 43.88
CA LYS A 1044 32.85 -2.44 44.14
C LYS A 1044 33.73 -1.70 43.13
N PHE A 1045 33.55 -1.99 41.84
CA PHE A 1045 34.26 -1.31 40.75
C PHE A 1045 34.07 0.22 40.83
N LYS A 1046 35.07 0.97 40.33
CA LYS A 1046 35.09 2.44 40.30
C LYS A 1046 35.63 2.92 38.95
N GLY A 1047 35.02 3.97 38.40
CA GLY A 1047 35.43 4.60 37.15
C GLY A 1047 34.84 3.92 35.91
N ALA A 1048 35.61 3.87 34.83
CA ALA A 1048 35.17 3.29 33.57
C ALA A 1048 35.24 1.75 33.61
N ILE A 1049 34.12 1.11 33.24
CA ILE A 1049 34.05 -0.33 32.97
C ILE A 1049 33.91 -0.52 31.47
N ASN A 1050 34.75 -1.38 30.90
CA ASN A 1050 34.60 -1.82 29.52
C ASN A 1050 33.99 -3.22 29.49
N ILE A 1051 32.95 -3.40 28.68
CA ILE A 1051 32.25 -4.66 28.51
C ILE A 1051 32.40 -5.10 27.05
N GLY A 1052 33.16 -6.16 26.82
CA GLY A 1052 33.28 -6.84 25.53
C GLY A 1052 32.22 -7.94 25.38
N LEU A 1053 31.53 -7.93 24.24
CA LEU A 1053 30.60 -8.98 23.83
C LEU A 1053 30.66 -9.18 22.30
N ASP A 1054 30.40 -10.38 21.83
CA ASP A 1054 30.43 -10.71 20.40
C ASP A 1054 29.05 -10.60 19.71
N ASN A 1055 27.99 -10.44 20.51
CA ASN A 1055 26.63 -10.38 20.00
C ASN A 1055 26.23 -9.00 19.43
N GLN A 1056 26.37 -8.84 18.12
CA GLN A 1056 25.96 -7.61 17.42
C GLN A 1056 24.46 -7.28 17.59
N ALA A 1057 23.59 -8.27 17.80
CA ALA A 1057 22.15 -8.03 17.97
C ALA A 1057 21.82 -7.40 19.33
N VAL A 1058 22.57 -7.79 20.39
CA VAL A 1058 22.50 -7.17 21.71
C VAL A 1058 22.97 -5.71 21.62
N LEU A 1059 24.13 -5.45 21.01
CA LEU A 1059 24.63 -4.10 20.78
C LEU A 1059 23.66 -3.23 19.96
N ALA A 1060 23.06 -3.77 18.90
CA ALA A 1060 22.04 -3.06 18.13
C ALA A 1060 20.80 -2.70 18.97
N THR A 1061 20.44 -3.54 19.95
CA THR A 1061 19.34 -3.29 20.88
C THR A 1061 19.68 -2.16 21.85
N ILE A 1062 20.90 -2.13 22.39
CA ILE A 1062 21.42 -1.06 23.26
C ILE A 1062 21.45 0.27 22.49
N ARG A 1063 22.02 0.28 21.27
CA ARG A 1063 22.07 1.47 20.41
C ARG A 1063 20.69 2.03 20.09
N SER A 1064 19.72 1.15 19.78
CA SER A 1064 18.34 1.58 19.48
C SER A 1064 17.46 1.78 20.71
N ARG A 1065 17.96 1.39 21.91
CA ARG A 1065 17.26 1.40 23.20
C ARG A 1065 15.89 0.72 23.22
N ARG A 1066 15.63 -0.22 22.30
CA ARG A 1066 14.29 -0.82 22.12
C ARG A 1066 14.34 -2.34 22.23
N PRO A 1067 14.15 -2.91 23.43
CA PRO A 1067 14.14 -4.35 23.62
C PRO A 1067 12.88 -4.95 22.99
N ARG A 1068 13.05 -5.84 22.02
CA ARG A 1068 11.93 -6.48 21.29
C ARG A 1068 11.47 -7.80 21.93
N PHE A 1069 12.35 -8.43 22.68
CA PHE A 1069 12.21 -9.69 23.42
C PHE A 1069 13.20 -9.64 24.59
N ALA A 1070 13.13 -10.61 25.50
CA ALA A 1070 13.95 -10.67 26.71
C ALA A 1070 13.83 -9.40 27.59
N GLN A 1071 12.67 -8.73 27.56
CA GLN A 1071 12.49 -7.41 28.17
C GLN A 1071 12.74 -7.39 29.68
N GLN A 1072 12.52 -8.52 30.37
CA GLN A 1072 12.77 -8.66 31.80
C GLN A 1072 14.27 -8.66 32.12
N ILE A 1073 15.07 -9.44 31.39
CA ILE A 1073 16.54 -9.46 31.56
C ILE A 1073 17.13 -8.08 31.22
N TRP A 1074 16.63 -7.45 30.16
CA TRP A 1074 17.00 -6.07 29.82
C TRP A 1074 16.72 -5.08 30.95
N LYS A 1075 15.60 -5.24 31.68
CA LYS A 1075 15.26 -4.39 32.83
C LYS A 1075 16.16 -4.64 34.03
N ARG A 1076 16.57 -5.89 34.27
CA ARG A 1076 17.59 -6.23 35.28
C ARG A 1076 18.91 -5.55 34.94
N PHE A 1077 19.40 -5.69 33.71
CA PHE A 1077 20.60 -5.00 33.23
C PHE A 1077 20.48 -3.47 33.36
N GLU A 1078 19.36 -2.87 32.94
CA GLU A 1078 19.09 -1.43 33.08
C GLU A 1078 19.14 -0.98 34.56
N LYS A 1079 18.56 -1.76 35.49
CA LYS A 1079 18.58 -1.49 36.94
C LYS A 1079 20.03 -1.50 37.46
N LEU A 1080 20.82 -2.50 37.10
CA LEU A 1080 22.21 -2.64 37.53
C LEU A 1080 23.11 -1.51 36.98
N VAL A 1081 22.98 -1.17 35.70
CA VAL A 1081 23.69 -0.03 35.10
C VAL A 1081 23.34 1.26 35.85
N LYS A 1082 22.07 1.52 36.14
CA LYS A 1082 21.66 2.69 36.94
C LYS A 1082 22.27 2.70 38.34
N LEU A 1083 22.29 1.55 39.01
CA LEU A 1083 22.88 1.43 40.34
C LEU A 1083 24.38 1.74 40.31
N TYR A 1084 25.10 1.20 39.33
CA TYR A 1084 26.53 1.50 39.12
C TYR A 1084 26.78 2.99 38.86
N LEU A 1085 26.02 3.60 37.95
CA LEU A 1085 26.14 5.02 37.62
C LEU A 1085 25.71 5.96 38.76
N LYS A 1086 24.83 5.53 39.66
CA LYS A 1086 24.38 6.34 40.81
C LYS A 1086 25.44 6.41 41.92
N ARG A 1087 26.30 5.40 42.02
CA ARG A 1087 27.30 5.28 43.09
C ARG A 1087 28.38 6.36 43.04
N ASP A 1088 28.79 6.76 41.84
CA ASP A 1088 29.80 7.79 41.61
C ASP A 1088 29.48 8.52 40.32
N ARG A 1089 29.74 9.83 40.23
CA ARG A 1089 29.53 10.64 39.01
C ARG A 1089 30.53 10.29 37.91
N GLU A 1090 31.74 9.85 38.28
CA GLU A 1090 32.79 9.48 37.33
C GLU A 1090 32.61 8.07 36.74
N ASN A 1091 31.66 7.28 37.27
CA ASN A 1091 31.40 5.95 36.74
C ASN A 1091 30.86 6.02 35.30
N THR A 1092 31.44 5.23 34.40
CA THR A 1092 30.98 5.11 33.00
C THR A 1092 30.98 3.66 32.57
N VAL A 1093 30.12 3.32 31.61
CA VAL A 1093 30.04 1.99 31.00
C VAL A 1093 30.30 2.11 29.51
N LEU A 1094 31.26 1.36 29.00
CA LEU A 1094 31.58 1.26 27.59
C LEU A 1094 31.28 -0.15 27.11
N LEU A 1095 30.37 -0.29 26.14
CA LEU A 1095 30.05 -1.57 25.49
C LEU A 1095 30.71 -1.61 24.12
N ARG A 1096 31.43 -2.70 23.82
CA ARG A 1096 32.16 -2.85 22.57
C ARG A 1096 31.95 -4.23 21.96
N TRP A 1097 32.03 -4.28 20.63
CA TRP A 1097 31.96 -5.54 19.92
C TRP A 1097 33.33 -6.21 19.90
N VAL A 1098 33.40 -7.49 20.27
CA VAL A 1098 34.57 -8.33 20.07
C VAL A 1098 34.28 -9.43 19.05
N PRO A 1099 35.25 -9.82 18.21
CA PRO A 1099 35.09 -11.01 17.39
C PRO A 1099 35.13 -12.27 18.28
N GLY A 1100 34.11 -13.12 18.18
CA GLY A 1100 34.08 -14.43 18.84
C GLY A 1100 34.89 -15.48 18.08
N HIS A 1101 35.51 -16.42 18.82
CA HIS A 1101 36.34 -17.52 18.32
C HIS A 1101 37.60 -17.10 17.56
N GLU A 1102 38.17 -15.95 17.90
CA GLU A 1102 39.32 -15.34 17.20
C GLU A 1102 40.47 -15.01 18.18
N GLY A 1103 40.55 -15.73 19.31
CA GLY A 1103 41.71 -15.68 20.21
C GLY A 1103 41.73 -14.50 21.21
N VAL A 1104 40.62 -13.78 21.36
CA VAL A 1104 40.47 -12.76 22.42
C VAL A 1104 40.26 -13.48 23.76
N GLU A 1105 41.34 -13.65 24.51
CA GLU A 1105 41.40 -14.49 25.73
C GLU A 1105 40.22 -14.29 26.71
N GLY A 1106 39.82 -13.04 26.99
CA GLY A 1106 38.69 -12.77 27.87
C GLY A 1106 37.33 -13.24 27.32
N ASN A 1107 37.13 -13.16 25.99
CA ASN A 1107 35.92 -13.65 25.34
C ASN A 1107 35.91 -15.18 25.29
N GLU A 1108 37.03 -15.82 24.94
CA GLU A 1108 37.14 -17.29 24.92
C GLU A 1108 36.87 -17.89 26.32
N ARG A 1109 37.38 -17.26 27.39
CA ARG A 1109 37.08 -17.67 28.77
C ARG A 1109 35.59 -17.51 29.13
N ALA A 1110 34.93 -16.49 28.60
CA ALA A 1110 33.50 -16.29 28.81
C ALA A 1110 32.66 -17.33 28.05
N ASP A 1111 33.04 -17.67 26.80
CA ASP A 1111 32.44 -18.75 26.02
C ASP A 1111 32.58 -20.11 26.74
N GLU A 1112 33.79 -20.42 27.21
CA GLU A 1112 34.09 -21.65 27.95
C GLU A 1112 33.26 -21.73 29.24
N ALA A 1113 33.25 -20.68 30.05
CA ALA A 1113 32.45 -20.63 31.27
C ALA A 1113 30.94 -20.76 31.00
N ALA A 1114 30.45 -20.17 29.89
CA ALA A 1114 29.05 -20.33 29.49
C ALA A 1114 28.76 -21.78 29.07
N LYS A 1115 29.66 -22.43 28.33
CA LYS A 1115 29.54 -23.85 27.93
C LYS A 1115 29.54 -24.77 29.15
N GLU A 1116 30.49 -24.63 30.07
CA GLU A 1116 30.54 -25.40 31.32
C GLU A 1116 29.20 -25.31 32.08
N ALA A 1117 28.66 -24.09 32.24
CA ALA A 1117 27.40 -23.87 32.95
C ALA A 1117 26.15 -24.41 32.25
N THR A 1118 26.22 -24.77 30.97
CA THR A 1118 25.09 -25.46 30.31
C THR A 1118 24.93 -26.90 30.78
N GLU A 1119 26.01 -27.56 31.20
CA GLU A 1119 26.04 -28.97 31.58
C GLU A 1119 25.76 -29.19 33.08
N ASP A 1120 25.92 -28.13 33.88
CA ASP A 1120 25.67 -28.17 35.31
C ASP A 1120 24.17 -28.23 35.62
N ARG A 1121 23.69 -29.45 35.94
CA ARG A 1121 22.31 -29.73 36.35
C ARG A 1121 22.07 -29.51 37.84
N ARG A 1122 23.09 -29.20 38.65
CA ARG A 1122 23.01 -29.19 40.13
C ARG A 1122 22.37 -27.94 40.75
N GLY A 1123 21.62 -27.15 39.99
CA GLY A 1123 21.00 -25.90 40.49
C GLY A 1123 19.53 -25.99 40.92
N ARG A 1124 18.91 -27.18 40.93
CA ARG A 1124 17.51 -27.36 41.39
C ARG A 1124 17.40 -28.51 42.41
N GLY A 1125 17.69 -28.18 43.67
CA GLY A 1125 17.31 -28.95 44.86
C GLY A 1125 18.42 -29.80 45.47
N GLU A 1126 18.70 -29.54 46.77
CA GLU A 1126 19.42 -30.39 47.75
C GLU A 1126 20.91 -30.60 47.37
N ASP A 1127 21.92 -29.92 47.93
CA ASP A 1127 22.24 -29.56 49.31
C ASP A 1127 23.23 -28.38 49.30
N ASP A 1128 23.16 -27.50 50.30
CA ASP A 1128 24.29 -26.80 50.94
C ASP A 1128 23.70 -25.69 51.84
N GLU A 1129 23.39 -26.06 53.08
CA GLU A 1129 23.27 -25.11 54.19
C GLU A 1129 24.66 -24.56 54.50
N GLU A 1130 25.00 -23.39 53.97
CA GLU A 1130 25.93 -22.48 54.66
C GLU A 1130 25.70 -21.01 54.28
N GLU A 1131 25.77 -20.18 55.30
CA GLU A 1131 25.21 -18.84 55.40
C GLU A 1131 25.70 -17.84 54.34
N THR A 1132 24.77 -17.22 53.61
CA THR A 1132 24.89 -15.79 53.26
C THR A 1132 23.54 -15.09 53.47
N THR A 1133 23.45 -14.37 54.57
CA THR A 1133 22.39 -13.39 54.84
C THR A 1133 22.68 -12.11 54.05
N ALA A 1134 21.81 -11.75 53.08
CA ALA A 1134 21.26 -10.39 52.91
C ALA A 1134 20.54 -10.20 51.56
N SER A 1135 19.36 -9.58 51.67
CA SER A 1135 18.50 -8.96 50.64
C SER A 1135 17.55 -9.87 49.85
N GLY A 1136 16.30 -9.86 50.30
CA GLY A 1136 15.16 -10.33 49.53
C GLY A 1136 14.93 -9.45 48.30
N ASP A 1137 14.92 -10.12 47.15
CA ASP A 1137 14.03 -9.93 46.02
C ASP A 1137 13.94 -11.37 45.46
N ASP A 1138 12.73 -11.93 45.33
CA ASP A 1138 12.50 -13.27 44.75
C ASP A 1138 13.42 -13.49 43.54
N GLU A 1139 14.13 -14.62 43.45
CA GLU A 1139 14.85 -15.01 42.23
C GLU A 1139 13.84 -15.10 41.09
N GLU A 1140 13.67 -13.99 40.35
CA GLU A 1140 12.75 -13.92 39.23
C GLU A 1140 13.26 -14.87 38.13
N GLU A 1141 12.71 -16.08 38.11
CA GLU A 1141 12.93 -17.11 37.11
C GLU A 1141 12.88 -16.50 35.69
N VAL A 1142 13.90 -16.80 34.87
CA VAL A 1142 13.99 -16.26 33.50
C VAL A 1142 12.80 -16.79 32.70
N PRO A 1143 11.97 -15.92 32.10
CA PRO A 1143 10.77 -16.36 31.41
C PRO A 1143 11.12 -17.12 30.13
N VAL A 1144 10.24 -18.06 29.75
CA VAL A 1144 10.34 -18.78 28.48
C VAL A 1144 10.33 -17.77 27.32
N SER A 1145 11.29 -17.88 26.41
CA SER A 1145 11.47 -17.00 25.27
C SER A 1145 10.40 -17.21 24.21
N LYS A 1146 9.89 -16.08 23.68
CA LYS A 1146 9.06 -16.08 22.48
C LYS A 1146 9.78 -16.67 21.27
N ALA A 1147 11.08 -16.38 21.15
CA ALA A 1147 11.89 -16.82 20.03
C ALA A 1147 12.09 -18.34 20.08
N ALA A 1148 12.51 -18.88 21.22
CA ALA A 1148 12.68 -20.33 21.44
C ALA A 1148 11.36 -21.09 21.21
N THR A 1149 10.26 -20.64 21.85
CA THR A 1149 8.93 -21.25 21.66
C THR A 1149 8.54 -21.28 20.19
N ARG A 1150 8.74 -20.17 19.45
CA ARG A 1150 8.44 -20.13 18.03
C ARG A 1150 9.33 -21.09 17.24
N GLN A 1151 10.63 -21.15 17.52
CA GLN A 1151 11.57 -22.05 16.83
C GLN A 1151 11.18 -23.51 17.06
N ARG A 1152 10.92 -23.92 18.31
CA ARG A 1152 10.44 -25.26 18.69
C ARG A 1152 9.18 -25.65 17.92
N LEU A 1153 8.15 -24.80 17.92
CA LEU A 1153 6.91 -25.08 17.20
C LEU A 1153 7.13 -25.17 15.68
N MET A 1154 7.96 -24.31 15.10
CA MET A 1154 8.26 -24.35 13.66
C MET A 1154 9.10 -25.57 13.27
N LYS A 1155 10.03 -26.01 14.13
CA LYS A 1155 10.82 -27.25 13.98
C LYS A 1155 9.89 -28.46 13.99
N SER A 1156 9.04 -28.60 15.01
CA SER A 1156 8.04 -29.68 15.10
C SER A 1156 7.09 -29.74 13.90
N ILE A 1157 6.59 -28.59 13.42
CA ILE A 1157 5.74 -28.54 12.21
C ILE A 1157 6.54 -28.99 10.97
N THR A 1158 7.83 -28.67 10.90
CA THR A 1158 8.69 -28.99 9.77
C THR A 1158 9.07 -30.47 9.74
N GLU A 1159 9.32 -31.08 10.90
CA GLU A 1159 9.52 -32.52 11.07
C GLU A 1159 8.27 -33.30 10.68
N ARG A 1160 7.09 -32.89 11.18
CA ARG A 1160 5.82 -33.50 10.76
C ARG A 1160 5.57 -33.38 9.26
N ARG A 1161 5.96 -32.28 8.61
CA ARG A 1161 5.90 -32.14 7.14
C ARG A 1161 6.82 -33.17 6.46
N LYS A 1162 8.04 -33.38 6.97
CA LYS A 1162 8.96 -34.40 6.43
C LYS A 1162 8.37 -35.80 6.59
N ASP A 1163 7.77 -36.11 7.74
CA ASP A 1163 7.15 -37.42 7.97
C ASP A 1163 5.90 -37.64 7.11
N GLU A 1164 5.10 -36.58 6.88
CA GLU A 1164 3.99 -36.64 5.92
C GLU A 1164 4.48 -36.90 4.49
N TRP A 1165 5.62 -36.32 4.08
CA TRP A 1165 6.23 -36.59 2.79
C TRP A 1165 6.74 -38.04 2.68
N LYS A 1166 7.38 -38.56 3.73
CA LYS A 1166 7.82 -39.98 3.79
C LYS A 1166 6.67 -40.97 3.60
N ARG A 1167 5.44 -40.60 4.01
CA ARG A 1167 4.22 -41.41 3.82
C ARG A 1167 3.61 -41.30 2.42
N SER A 1168 4.13 -40.45 1.54
CA SER A 1168 3.64 -40.38 0.16
C SER A 1168 3.96 -41.67 -0.59
N LYS A 1169 3.00 -42.22 -1.34
CA LYS A 1169 3.22 -43.37 -2.24
C LYS A 1169 4.31 -43.13 -3.29
N ARG A 1170 4.72 -41.87 -3.49
CA ARG A 1170 5.76 -41.47 -4.45
C ARG A 1170 7.12 -41.20 -3.79
N TYR A 1171 7.21 -41.24 -2.46
CA TYR A 1171 8.43 -40.96 -1.72
C TYR A 1171 9.59 -41.84 -2.20
N GLU A 1172 9.46 -43.16 -2.10
CA GLU A 1172 10.51 -44.12 -2.47
C GLU A 1172 11.04 -43.93 -3.90
N LYS A 1173 10.15 -43.55 -4.84
CA LYS A 1173 10.52 -43.32 -6.24
C LYS A 1173 11.32 -42.02 -6.42
N ILE A 1174 10.99 -40.99 -5.65
CA ILE A 1174 11.54 -39.65 -5.78
C ILE A 1174 12.81 -39.46 -4.94
N THR A 1175 12.90 -40.10 -3.77
CA THR A 1175 14.07 -40.06 -2.87
C THR A 1175 15.35 -40.57 -3.56
N LYS A 1176 15.22 -41.42 -4.58
CA LYS A 1176 16.35 -41.85 -5.44
C LYS A 1176 17.03 -40.70 -6.17
N PHE A 1177 16.31 -39.62 -6.46
CA PHE A 1177 16.82 -38.46 -7.19
C PHE A 1177 17.17 -37.29 -6.26
N ASP A 1178 16.37 -37.08 -5.21
CA ASP A 1178 16.68 -36.08 -4.17
C ASP A 1178 16.23 -36.59 -2.79
N PRO A 1179 17.15 -37.17 -1.99
CA PRO A 1179 16.83 -37.70 -0.67
C PRO A 1179 16.53 -36.60 0.36
N THR A 1180 16.80 -35.33 0.02
CA THR A 1180 16.61 -34.20 0.93
C THR A 1180 15.22 -33.58 0.81
N LEU A 1181 14.32 -34.17 0.01
CA LEU A 1181 12.95 -33.67 -0.19
C LEU A 1181 12.11 -33.75 1.11
N PRO A 1182 11.26 -32.74 1.41
CA PRO A 1182 11.11 -31.47 0.70
C PRO A 1182 12.37 -30.59 0.84
N SER A 1183 13.02 -30.28 -0.29
CA SER A 1183 14.41 -29.84 -0.33
C SER A 1183 14.53 -28.36 -0.69
N ARG A 1184 15.65 -27.75 -0.30
CA ARG A 1184 16.08 -26.45 -0.83
C ARG A 1184 16.94 -26.57 -2.10
N ASN A 1185 17.35 -27.77 -2.49
CA ASN A 1185 18.26 -28.02 -3.61
C ASN A 1185 17.69 -27.53 -4.94
N PHE A 1186 16.41 -27.75 -5.21
CA PHE A 1186 15.77 -27.19 -6.40
C PHE A 1186 15.91 -25.65 -6.47
N SER A 1187 15.80 -24.95 -5.33
CA SER A 1187 16.01 -23.50 -5.26
C SER A 1187 17.48 -23.08 -5.37
N LYS A 1188 18.44 -24.00 -5.21
CA LYS A 1188 19.87 -23.73 -5.42
C LYS A 1188 20.29 -24.02 -6.86
N LEU A 1189 19.75 -25.10 -7.46
CA LEU A 1189 20.03 -25.55 -8.82
C LEU A 1189 19.36 -24.70 -9.91
N THR A 1190 18.32 -23.93 -9.56
CA THR A 1190 17.56 -23.07 -10.48
C THR A 1190 17.77 -21.57 -10.24
N ASN A 1191 18.75 -21.24 -9.39
CA ASN A 1191 19.35 -19.91 -9.30
C ASN A 1191 20.59 -19.86 -10.18
#